data_AF-A0A847F6F4-F1
#
_entry.id   AF-A0A847F6F4-F1
#
_cell.length_a   1.000
_cell.length_b   1.000
_cell.length_c   1.000
_cell.angle_alpha   90.00
_cell.angle_beta   90.00
_cell.angle_gamma   90.00
#
_symmetry.space_group_name_H-M   'P 1'
#
loop_
_entity.id
_entity.type
_entity.pdbx_description
1 polymer ?
#
loop_
_entity_poly.entity_id
_entity_poly.type
_entity_poly.pdbx_seq_one_letter_code
_entity_poly.pdbx_strand_id
1 'polypeptide(L)'
;MMLIALRALLGFMAGCGALLLLAAALLGPIVSPVSAVGALMASALTGGALAFHFIRPLIPLSPDRIAMLFERQEPGLGRAARSAYELEREEESESRGSAALRRAHLEELTKKLEHARVEAILPVRAALIKPALSALVIGFIGLAANLVDGDLKAGTLALFRAPFHTAEDLATGEIIRLYRVDIEPPEYRGGETRRGLESASLEAFEGSTLHFSLEPRVEADELIVLFDEERISLERDRRGLYHGTHRLSRGGRLVVRLKTPKGEWVEDLRGRAIRAIPDPLPRLELSELHRDEDLSRVLLRYEAEDDHELASLDLILSIDGYREIRRAIDDGNSSEAVLRGIETLDLREEGAEPGDRISVYLEARDRGRPPESRIVRSEALHYEIPSPESERRQNLNRIDAALGVTLDALADRLDEPRVHPVDDVREERIIRSTSAVLPALREIENSIAKADRPLLQRFERALRQEAHFEAEILARRSPPRAPLERAEARIVEALREGVLLLDDLRAKARVEDFQEIALELEQLRREIASLLAEWARTDHPDTKRDLLRAIARAERKLDALRARMAESGLDLPREFVNQGEQPSLMSSEELMSLREAVESGSIRDAEASLLALERELHSLTSAFTKEEGEPLGGSRFGPRQKALAEAIEAVRGLEAESQELAREHVTLRRNVAERALERLESKNQRIDPHRLKDELDALRSAVEELRRVLPSASDSDQIARIAGRVNDVVAALESGDIAEASEMAAEAQAEAVGFYRDLAIRSSMFPGRRGEMREAAEVAEHVAEGATRLRAGVDSSLPDLNEGMRASERRQLEELSRRHRAVSEVAERVESALREGPDGAPLSEEAAAALRVATEHLNESAARASERDPIASSDSAAMAREALRKTREILEDYQRNPSPSSGEGGGLGGGGGAEGRSRSSSERVKIPGESRAPEDERRRRIRDGLRDQAPPDYRDAVRRYYEELLR
;
A
#
# COMPACT_ATOMS: atom_id res chain seq x y z
N MET A 1 62.69 -40.90 -57.93
CA MET A 1 62.33 -40.53 -56.55
C MET A 1 60.83 -40.40 -56.34
N MET A 2 60.12 -39.50 -57.03
CA MET A 2 58.67 -39.26 -56.82
C MET A 2 57.77 -40.51 -57.01
N LEU A 3 58.05 -41.33 -58.03
CA LEU A 3 57.33 -42.59 -58.28
C LEU A 3 57.59 -43.68 -57.23
N ILE A 4 58.73 -43.62 -56.54
CA ILE A 4 59.09 -44.56 -55.47
C ILE A 4 58.31 -44.21 -54.21
N ALA A 5 58.25 -42.91 -53.87
CA ALA A 5 57.44 -42.41 -52.76
C ALA A 5 55.95 -42.76 -52.94
N LEU A 6 55.42 -42.63 -54.16
CA LEU A 6 54.02 -42.95 -54.45
C LEU A 6 53.71 -44.46 -54.30
N ARG A 7 54.61 -45.35 -54.74
CA ARG A 7 54.43 -46.81 -54.55
C ARG A 7 54.47 -47.20 -53.07
N ALA A 8 55.40 -46.62 -52.32
CA ALA A 8 55.53 -46.87 -50.89
C ALA A 8 54.26 -46.45 -50.15
N LEU A 9 53.73 -45.27 -50.48
CA LEU A 9 52.52 -44.73 -49.87
C LEU A 9 51.28 -45.59 -50.18
N LEU A 10 51.09 -46.00 -51.44
CA LEU A 10 49.95 -46.85 -51.82
C LEU A 10 50.01 -48.24 -51.16
N GLY A 11 51.19 -48.85 -51.10
CA GLY A 11 51.39 -50.12 -50.40
C GLY A 11 51.16 -50.00 -48.89
N PHE A 12 51.63 -48.90 -48.28
CA PHE A 12 51.39 -48.59 -46.87
C PHE A 12 49.89 -48.46 -46.56
N MET A 13 49.16 -47.68 -47.37
CA MET A 13 47.73 -47.42 -47.18
C MET A 13 46.89 -48.69 -47.37
N ALA A 14 47.17 -49.50 -48.39
CA ALA A 14 46.45 -50.75 -48.63
C ALA A 14 46.70 -51.78 -47.51
N GLY A 15 47.96 -51.89 -47.07
CA GLY A 15 48.36 -52.78 -45.97
C GLY A 15 47.70 -52.38 -44.65
N CYS A 16 47.76 -51.09 -44.29
CA CYS A 16 47.09 -50.57 -43.10
C CYS A 16 45.58 -50.79 -43.19
N GLY A 17 44.95 -50.46 -44.31
CA GLY A 17 43.50 -50.61 -44.48
C GLY A 17 43.02 -52.05 -44.32
N ALA A 18 43.68 -53.01 -44.98
CA ALA A 18 43.31 -54.43 -44.88
C ALA A 18 43.49 -54.97 -43.46
N LEU A 19 44.54 -54.56 -42.76
CA LEU A 19 44.84 -55.05 -41.42
C LEU A 19 43.94 -54.42 -40.37
N LEU A 20 43.53 -53.16 -40.54
CA LEU A 20 42.51 -52.52 -39.69
C LEU A 20 41.15 -53.18 -39.84
N LEU A 21 40.78 -53.60 -41.06
CA LEU A 21 39.53 -54.32 -41.30
C LEU A 21 39.56 -55.71 -40.70
N LEU A 22 40.69 -56.41 -40.84
CA LEU A 22 40.88 -57.71 -40.21
C LEU A 22 40.87 -57.58 -38.68
N ALA A 23 41.51 -56.54 -38.14
CA ALA A 23 41.50 -56.26 -36.71
C ALA A 23 40.08 -55.93 -36.22
N ALA A 24 39.32 -55.11 -36.95
CA ALA A 24 37.93 -54.82 -36.64
C ALA A 24 37.04 -56.08 -36.70
N ALA A 25 37.27 -56.97 -37.66
CA ALA A 25 36.56 -58.25 -37.77
C ALA A 25 36.89 -59.20 -36.60
N LEU A 26 38.17 -59.25 -36.19
CA LEU A 26 38.65 -60.16 -35.13
C LEU A 26 38.31 -59.66 -33.72
N LEU A 27 38.43 -58.36 -33.49
CA LEU A 27 38.13 -57.74 -32.19
C LEU A 27 36.61 -57.57 -31.99
N GLY A 28 35.85 -57.44 -33.08
CA GLY A 28 34.41 -57.26 -33.02
C GLY A 28 34.00 -55.87 -32.51
N PRO A 29 32.72 -55.68 -32.11
CA PRO A 29 32.17 -54.38 -31.76
C PRO A 29 32.64 -53.82 -30.41
N ILE A 30 33.39 -54.59 -29.62
CA ILE A 30 33.92 -54.21 -28.30
C ILE A 30 35.45 -54.24 -28.37
N VAL A 31 36.09 -53.11 -28.09
CA VAL A 31 37.55 -53.00 -28.15
C VAL A 31 38.07 -52.31 -26.90
N SER A 32 39.11 -52.86 -26.27
CA SER A 32 39.79 -52.20 -25.16
C SER A 32 40.79 -51.17 -25.70
N PRO A 33 41.10 -50.10 -24.94
CA PRO A 33 42.06 -49.08 -25.40
C PRO A 33 43.43 -49.69 -25.75
N VAL A 34 43.88 -50.66 -24.96
CA VAL A 34 45.16 -51.36 -25.17
C VAL A 34 45.13 -52.21 -26.45
N SER A 35 44.04 -52.95 -26.71
CA SER A 35 43.94 -53.76 -27.93
C SER A 35 43.76 -52.89 -29.17
N ALA A 36 43.07 -51.75 -29.06
CA ALA A 36 42.96 -50.76 -30.14
C ALA A 36 44.31 -50.17 -30.51
N VAL A 37 45.08 -49.68 -29.52
CA VAL A 37 46.43 -49.13 -29.75
C VAL A 37 47.36 -50.22 -30.31
N GLY A 38 47.31 -51.43 -29.76
CA GLY A 38 48.09 -52.56 -30.26
C GLY A 38 47.76 -52.91 -31.72
N ALA A 39 46.48 -52.95 -32.08
CA ALA A 39 46.03 -53.23 -33.44
C ALA A 39 46.38 -52.10 -34.42
N LEU A 40 46.27 -50.84 -34.00
CA LEU A 40 46.69 -49.68 -34.79
C LEU A 40 48.21 -49.70 -35.03
N MET A 41 49.00 -50.00 -34.00
CA MET A 41 50.45 -50.13 -34.10
C MET A 41 50.87 -51.31 -34.98
N ALA A 42 50.23 -52.47 -34.84
CA ALA A 42 50.47 -53.64 -35.69
C ALA A 42 50.11 -53.35 -37.16
N SER A 43 49.01 -52.61 -37.39
CA SER A 43 48.61 -52.16 -38.73
C SER A 43 49.65 -51.22 -39.32
N ALA A 44 50.12 -50.23 -38.55
CA ALA A 44 51.16 -49.30 -38.98
C ALA A 44 52.50 -50.00 -39.28
N LEU A 45 52.94 -50.92 -38.41
CA LEU A 45 54.17 -51.70 -38.60
C LEU A 45 54.09 -52.58 -39.84
N THR A 46 52.97 -53.28 -40.05
CA THR A 46 52.78 -54.15 -41.20
C THR A 46 52.65 -53.35 -42.49
N GLY A 47 51.92 -52.22 -42.47
CA GLY A 47 51.89 -51.26 -43.56
C GLY A 47 53.29 -50.75 -43.91
N GLY A 48 54.10 -50.46 -42.89
CA GLY A 48 55.51 -50.05 -43.05
C GLY A 48 56.38 -51.15 -43.67
N ALA A 49 56.25 -52.40 -43.22
CA ALA A 49 56.97 -53.54 -43.77
C ALA A 49 56.59 -53.84 -45.22
N LEU A 50 55.30 -53.73 -45.57
CA LEU A 50 54.80 -53.84 -46.94
C LEU A 50 55.36 -52.72 -47.80
N ALA A 51 55.29 -51.46 -47.33
CA ALA A 51 55.88 -50.33 -48.03
C ALA A 51 57.39 -50.53 -48.28
N PHE A 52 58.13 -51.03 -47.29
CA PHE A 52 59.54 -51.39 -47.43
C PHE A 52 59.76 -52.50 -48.46
N HIS A 53 58.93 -53.56 -48.47
CA HIS A 53 58.98 -54.61 -49.48
C HIS A 53 58.77 -54.07 -50.90
N PHE A 54 57.88 -53.09 -51.07
CA PHE A 54 57.65 -52.41 -52.35
C PHE A 54 58.80 -51.46 -52.77
N ILE A 55 59.57 -50.93 -51.82
CA ILE A 55 60.75 -50.07 -52.10
C ILE A 55 62.02 -50.91 -52.35
N ARG A 56 62.18 -52.05 -51.67
CA ARG A 56 63.39 -52.90 -51.70
C ARG A 56 63.96 -53.22 -53.08
N PRO A 57 63.17 -53.56 -54.13
CA PRO A 57 63.73 -53.88 -55.45
C PRO A 57 64.32 -52.68 -56.20
N LEU A 58 64.23 -51.46 -55.68
CA LEU A 58 64.70 -50.22 -56.32
C LEU A 58 65.83 -49.53 -55.54
N ILE A 59 66.41 -50.21 -54.54
CA ILE A 59 67.65 -49.83 -53.83
C ILE A 59 68.84 -50.08 -54.79
N PRO A 60 69.81 -49.14 -54.92
CA PRO A 60 70.49 -48.83 -56.19
C PRO A 60 71.29 -49.98 -56.83
N LEU A 61 71.02 -50.23 -58.12
CA LEU A 61 71.70 -51.20 -58.99
C LEU A 61 73.19 -50.85 -59.13
N SER A 62 74.08 -51.81 -58.87
CA SER A 62 75.53 -51.60 -59.01
C SER A 62 75.91 -51.22 -60.45
N PRO A 63 76.93 -50.37 -60.67
CA PRO A 63 77.37 -49.93 -62.00
C PRO A 63 77.61 -51.09 -62.97
N ASP A 64 78.12 -52.22 -62.46
CA ASP A 64 78.33 -53.45 -63.24
C ASP A 64 77.03 -54.01 -63.86
N ARG A 65 75.91 -53.95 -63.13
CA ARG A 65 74.61 -54.42 -63.67
C ARG A 65 74.11 -53.50 -64.77
N ILE A 66 74.37 -52.20 -64.64
CA ILE A 66 73.99 -51.21 -65.66
C ILE A 66 74.84 -51.43 -66.92
N ALA A 67 76.16 -51.61 -66.77
CA ALA A 67 77.06 -51.91 -67.89
C ALA A 67 76.68 -53.22 -68.61
N MET A 68 76.31 -54.27 -67.86
CA MET A 68 75.87 -55.54 -68.42
C MET A 68 74.54 -55.43 -69.19
N LEU A 69 73.64 -54.54 -68.76
CA LEU A 69 72.39 -54.24 -69.48
C LEU A 69 72.67 -53.52 -70.80
N PHE A 70 73.66 -52.63 -70.85
CA PHE A 70 74.10 -51.99 -72.10
C PHE A 70 74.79 -52.98 -73.05
N GLU A 71 75.62 -53.92 -72.56
CA GLU A 71 76.30 -54.91 -73.40
C GLU A 71 75.35 -55.87 -74.11
N ARG A 72 74.21 -56.19 -73.49
CA ARG A 72 73.19 -57.06 -74.10
C ARG A 72 72.56 -56.44 -75.34
N GLN A 73 72.54 -55.11 -75.44
CA GLN A 73 71.90 -54.43 -76.56
C GLN A 73 72.86 -54.22 -77.72
N GLU A 74 74.11 -53.82 -77.44
CA GLU A 74 75.14 -53.68 -78.46
C GLU A 74 76.50 -54.22 -77.97
N PRO A 75 77.07 -55.24 -78.64
CA PRO A 75 78.35 -55.81 -78.25
C PRO A 75 79.48 -54.77 -78.35
N GLY A 76 80.10 -54.44 -77.22
CA GLY A 76 81.19 -53.46 -77.12
C GLY A 76 80.86 -52.24 -76.27
N LEU A 77 79.58 -51.84 -76.15
CA LEU A 77 79.17 -50.68 -75.33
C LEU A 77 79.30 -50.94 -73.83
N GLY A 78 79.13 -52.19 -73.39
CA GLY A 78 79.34 -52.55 -71.98
C GLY A 78 80.77 -52.34 -71.51
N ARG A 79 81.76 -52.77 -72.31
CA ARG A 79 83.18 -52.53 -72.01
C ARG A 79 83.53 -51.05 -72.07
N ALA A 80 82.96 -50.33 -73.05
CA ALA A 80 83.17 -48.90 -73.16
C ALA A 80 82.65 -48.19 -71.91
N ALA A 81 81.39 -48.41 -71.51
CA ALA A 81 80.78 -47.77 -70.35
C ALA A 81 81.51 -48.13 -69.03
N ARG A 82 81.99 -49.38 -68.90
CA ARG A 82 82.82 -49.80 -67.77
C ARG A 82 84.17 -49.07 -67.75
N SER A 83 84.84 -48.99 -68.89
CA SER A 83 86.11 -48.26 -69.00
C SER A 83 85.95 -46.77 -68.72
N ALA A 84 84.84 -46.15 -69.13
CA ALA A 84 84.55 -44.75 -68.84
C ALA A 84 84.34 -44.52 -67.36
N TYR A 85 83.62 -45.42 -66.68
CA TYR A 85 83.46 -45.38 -65.23
C TYR A 85 84.79 -45.60 -64.49
N GLU A 86 85.64 -46.52 -64.95
CA GLU A 86 86.98 -46.76 -64.38
C GLU A 86 87.92 -45.55 -64.63
N LEU A 87 87.84 -44.92 -65.80
CA LEU A 87 88.64 -43.73 -66.17
C LEU A 87 88.23 -42.45 -65.42
N GLU A 88 86.94 -42.29 -65.10
CA GLU A 88 86.46 -41.20 -64.22
C GLU A 88 86.98 -41.40 -62.79
N ARG A 89 87.19 -42.65 -62.38
CA ARG A 89 87.65 -42.99 -61.04
C ARG A 89 89.18 -42.91 -60.87
N GLU A 90 89.96 -43.11 -61.94
CA GLU A 90 91.42 -42.94 -61.94
C GLU A 90 91.88 -41.47 -61.91
N GLU A 91 90.96 -40.50 -61.95
CA GLU A 91 91.27 -39.07 -61.90
C GLU A 91 91.95 -38.62 -60.58
N GLU A 92 91.96 -39.47 -59.55
CA GLU A 92 92.55 -39.19 -58.25
C GLU A 92 94.06 -39.50 -58.10
N SER A 93 94.76 -40.09 -59.09
CA SER A 93 96.20 -40.40 -58.96
C SER A 93 97.02 -40.04 -60.21
N GLU A 94 98.08 -39.24 -60.00
CA GLU A 94 98.91 -38.53 -61.01
C GLU A 94 99.24 -39.26 -62.34
N SER A 95 98.72 -38.70 -63.44
CA SER A 95 99.28 -38.56 -64.80
C SER A 95 100.15 -39.69 -65.42
N ARG A 96 99.55 -40.57 -66.24
CA ARG A 96 100.25 -41.25 -67.36
C ARG A 96 99.48 -41.37 -68.70
N GLY A 97 98.39 -40.64 -68.90
CA GLY A 97 97.64 -40.64 -70.18
C GLY A 97 97.25 -39.24 -70.65
N SER A 98 97.41 -38.96 -71.96
CA SER A 98 97.03 -37.69 -72.58
C SER A 98 95.55 -37.37 -72.33
N ALA A 99 95.27 -36.21 -71.72
CA ALA A 99 93.92 -35.72 -71.43
C ALA A 99 93.04 -35.61 -72.70
N ALA A 100 93.66 -35.45 -73.86
CA ALA A 100 92.95 -35.43 -75.13
C ALA A 100 92.30 -36.78 -75.46
N LEU A 101 92.96 -37.91 -75.13
CA LEU A 101 92.43 -39.25 -75.43
C LEU A 101 91.23 -39.62 -74.56
N ARG A 102 91.22 -39.21 -73.28
CA ARG A 102 90.05 -39.38 -72.40
C ARG A 102 88.83 -38.61 -72.90
N ARG A 103 89.03 -37.36 -73.32
CA ARG A 103 87.95 -36.54 -73.90
C ARG A 103 87.41 -37.15 -75.19
N ALA A 104 88.29 -37.63 -76.07
CA ALA A 104 87.87 -38.30 -77.29
C ALA A 104 87.06 -39.59 -77.01
N HIS A 105 87.48 -40.39 -76.02
CA HIS A 105 86.78 -41.63 -75.63
C HIS A 105 85.39 -41.35 -75.06
N LEU A 106 85.24 -40.34 -74.20
CA LEU A 106 83.94 -39.95 -73.65
C LEU A 106 83.03 -39.35 -74.72
N GLU A 107 83.55 -38.52 -75.64
CA GLU A 107 82.76 -37.99 -76.76
C GLU A 107 82.26 -39.11 -77.69
N GLU A 108 83.09 -40.13 -77.97
CA GLU A 108 82.68 -41.25 -78.81
C GLU A 108 81.62 -42.13 -78.14
N LEU A 109 81.75 -42.35 -76.83
CA LEU A 109 80.75 -43.09 -76.04
C LEU A 109 79.41 -42.36 -75.97
N THR A 110 79.47 -41.03 -75.82
CA THR A 110 78.28 -40.18 -75.78
C THR A 110 77.52 -40.24 -77.11
N LYS A 111 78.22 -40.16 -78.25
CA LYS A 111 77.60 -40.34 -79.57
C LYS A 111 76.96 -41.71 -79.77
N LYS A 112 77.57 -42.77 -79.23
CA LYS A 112 77.01 -44.13 -79.32
C LYS A 112 75.81 -44.33 -78.38
N LEU A 113 75.80 -43.69 -77.21
CA LEU A 113 74.69 -43.73 -76.25
C LEU A 113 73.45 -42.95 -76.71
N GLU A 114 73.59 -41.90 -77.53
CA GLU A 114 72.46 -41.13 -78.07
C GLU A 114 71.48 -41.98 -78.91
N HIS A 115 71.93 -43.14 -79.41
CA HIS A 115 71.10 -44.03 -80.23
C HIS A 115 70.39 -45.14 -79.41
N ALA A 116 70.63 -45.24 -78.10
CA ALA A 116 70.03 -46.27 -77.24
C ALA A 116 68.65 -45.86 -76.70
N ARG A 117 67.62 -46.70 -76.88
CA ARG A 117 66.24 -46.42 -76.39
C ARG A 117 66.06 -46.82 -74.91
N VAL A 118 65.92 -45.83 -74.03
CA VAL A 118 65.80 -45.97 -72.56
C VAL A 118 64.55 -46.74 -72.09
N GLU A 119 63.47 -46.73 -72.87
CA GLU A 119 62.19 -47.37 -72.50
C GLU A 119 62.22 -48.90 -72.58
N ALA A 120 63.16 -49.47 -73.35
CA ALA A 120 63.41 -50.91 -73.34
C ALA A 120 64.20 -51.38 -72.09
N ILE A 121 64.76 -50.43 -71.34
CA ILE A 121 65.69 -50.70 -70.22
C ILE A 121 64.97 -50.67 -68.86
N LEU A 122 63.82 -49.96 -68.74
CA LEU A 122 62.95 -50.01 -67.55
C LEU A 122 61.44 -49.97 -67.90
N PRO A 123 60.64 -51.05 -67.69
CA PRO A 123 59.20 -51.05 -67.96
C PRO A 123 58.40 -50.40 -66.80
N VAL A 124 58.38 -49.07 -66.74
CA VAL A 124 57.81 -48.30 -65.60
C VAL A 124 56.28 -48.44 -65.48
N ARG A 125 55.53 -48.50 -66.59
CA ARG A 125 54.05 -48.51 -66.59
C ARG A 125 53.44 -49.78 -66.00
N ALA A 126 53.91 -50.96 -66.40
CA ALA A 126 53.37 -52.25 -65.94
C ALA A 126 53.60 -52.48 -64.43
N ALA A 127 54.65 -51.87 -63.87
CA ALA A 127 55.02 -52.04 -62.48
C ALA A 127 54.33 -51.03 -61.52
N LEU A 128 53.66 -49.98 -62.02
CA LEU A 128 52.85 -49.05 -61.19
C LEU A 128 51.37 -49.42 -61.15
N ILE A 129 50.81 -49.85 -62.28
CA ILE A 129 49.36 -50.05 -62.42
C ILE A 129 48.89 -51.24 -61.56
N LYS A 130 49.63 -52.35 -61.57
CA LYS A 130 49.25 -53.56 -60.82
C LYS A 130 49.12 -53.35 -59.30
N PRO A 131 50.12 -52.75 -58.59
CA PRO A 131 49.99 -52.52 -57.15
C PRO A 131 48.96 -51.44 -56.80
N ALA A 132 48.79 -50.41 -57.63
CA ALA A 132 47.76 -49.38 -57.44
C ALA A 132 46.35 -49.96 -57.60
N LEU A 133 46.14 -50.83 -58.60
CA LEU A 133 44.87 -51.51 -58.82
C LEU A 133 44.55 -52.47 -57.67
N SER A 134 45.53 -53.25 -57.18
CA SER A 134 45.31 -54.12 -56.01
C SER A 134 44.99 -53.35 -54.73
N ALA A 135 45.66 -52.21 -54.50
CA ALA A 135 45.37 -51.33 -53.37
C ALA A 135 43.94 -50.78 -53.43
N LEU A 136 43.50 -50.36 -54.63
CA LEU A 136 42.16 -49.82 -54.85
C LEU A 136 41.09 -50.91 -54.70
N VAL A 137 41.33 -52.12 -55.21
CA VAL A 137 40.41 -53.26 -55.04
C VAL A 137 40.29 -53.67 -53.57
N ILE A 138 41.40 -53.77 -52.83
CA ILE A 138 41.38 -54.10 -51.40
C ILE A 138 40.66 -53.01 -50.59
N GLY A 139 40.95 -51.73 -50.89
CA GLY A 139 40.25 -50.60 -50.25
C GLY A 139 38.75 -50.60 -50.56
N PHE A 140 38.36 -50.90 -51.80
CA PHE A 140 36.96 -50.98 -52.21
C PHE A 140 36.22 -52.16 -51.56
N ILE A 141 36.84 -53.35 -51.54
CA ILE A 141 36.30 -54.52 -50.83
C ILE A 141 36.14 -54.19 -49.34
N GLY A 142 37.11 -53.51 -48.75
CA GLY A 142 37.05 -53.10 -47.35
C GLY A 142 35.94 -52.11 -47.04
N LEU A 143 35.74 -51.13 -47.91
CA LEU A 143 34.64 -50.16 -47.80
C LEU A 143 33.28 -50.84 -48.01
N ALA A 144 33.16 -51.73 -49.00
CA ALA A 144 31.94 -52.50 -49.28
C ALA A 144 31.59 -53.48 -48.15
N ALA A 145 32.59 -54.14 -47.57
CA ALA A 145 32.41 -55.03 -46.42
C ALA A 145 31.91 -54.27 -45.19
N ASN A 146 32.44 -53.06 -44.93
CA ASN A 146 31.84 -52.18 -43.94
C ASN A 146 30.40 -51.90 -44.29
N LEU A 147 30.07 -51.43 -45.50
CA LEU A 147 28.70 -51.06 -45.88
C LEU A 147 27.63 -52.15 -45.67
N VAL A 148 27.99 -53.42 -45.84
CA VAL A 148 27.06 -54.57 -45.81
C VAL A 148 26.92 -55.20 -44.42
N ASP A 149 28.00 -55.29 -43.64
CA ASP A 149 27.98 -55.97 -42.34
C ASP A 149 28.03 -54.97 -41.18
N GLY A 150 26.93 -54.93 -40.41
CA GLY A 150 26.75 -54.01 -39.30
C GLY A 150 27.74 -54.21 -38.16
N ASP A 151 28.30 -55.41 -37.99
CA ASP A 151 29.23 -55.72 -36.90
C ASP A 151 30.67 -55.33 -37.27
N LEU A 152 31.02 -55.43 -38.55
CA LEU A 152 32.27 -54.87 -39.08
C LEU A 152 32.30 -53.34 -38.98
N LYS A 153 31.18 -52.64 -39.24
CA LYS A 153 31.08 -51.18 -39.01
C LYS A 153 31.26 -50.82 -37.55
N ALA A 154 30.61 -51.56 -36.66
CA ALA A 154 30.70 -51.33 -35.22
C ALA A 154 32.13 -51.56 -34.71
N GLY A 155 32.79 -52.63 -35.18
CA GLY A 155 34.18 -52.93 -34.82
C GLY A 155 35.18 -51.90 -35.36
N THR A 156 35.00 -51.40 -36.59
CA THR A 156 35.86 -50.32 -37.11
C THR A 156 35.66 -49.02 -36.34
N LEU A 157 34.41 -48.63 -36.04
CA LEU A 157 34.10 -47.44 -35.25
C LEU A 157 34.70 -47.54 -33.83
N ALA A 158 34.57 -48.71 -33.20
CA ALA A 158 35.14 -48.98 -31.90
C ALA A 158 36.67 -48.90 -31.91
N LEU A 159 37.34 -49.48 -32.90
CA LEU A 159 38.79 -49.44 -33.04
C LEU A 159 39.34 -48.01 -33.15
N PHE A 160 38.68 -47.13 -33.92
CA PHE A 160 39.14 -45.76 -34.12
C PHE A 160 38.83 -44.83 -32.94
N ARG A 161 37.75 -45.07 -32.18
CA ARG A 161 37.34 -44.20 -31.08
C ARG A 161 37.83 -44.65 -29.71
N ALA A 162 38.00 -45.95 -29.47
CA ALA A 162 38.46 -46.49 -28.19
C ALA A 162 39.74 -45.83 -27.61
N PRO A 163 40.76 -45.42 -28.39
CA PRO A 163 41.95 -44.75 -27.85
C PRO A 163 41.70 -43.36 -27.24
N PHE A 164 40.56 -42.73 -27.54
CA PHE A 164 40.23 -41.36 -27.13
C PHE A 164 39.18 -41.30 -26.01
N HIS A 165 38.75 -42.45 -25.48
CA HIS A 165 37.86 -42.53 -24.31
C HIS A 165 38.69 -42.67 -23.03
N THR A 166 38.39 -41.85 -22.01
CA THR A 166 39.29 -41.57 -20.87
C THR A 166 38.96 -42.32 -19.57
N ALA A 167 38.01 -43.27 -19.58
CA ALA A 167 37.68 -44.05 -18.39
C ALA A 167 38.61 -45.28 -18.29
N GLU A 168 39.58 -45.23 -17.37
CA GLU A 168 40.75 -46.15 -17.32
C GLU A 168 40.42 -47.64 -17.12
N ASP A 169 39.16 -48.01 -16.80
CA ASP A 169 38.76 -49.39 -16.49
C ASP A 169 37.60 -49.96 -17.34
N LEU A 170 37.17 -49.24 -18.39
CA LEU A 170 36.02 -49.65 -19.22
C LEU A 170 36.45 -50.00 -20.65
N ALA A 171 35.97 -51.13 -21.17
CA ALA A 171 36.01 -51.37 -22.61
C ALA A 171 34.98 -50.47 -23.31
N THR A 172 35.19 -50.13 -24.57
CA THR A 172 34.25 -49.28 -25.32
C THR A 172 33.83 -49.94 -26.61
N GLY A 173 32.56 -49.78 -26.99
CA GLY A 173 32.03 -50.40 -28.20
C GLY A 173 30.74 -49.77 -28.69
N GLU A 174 30.38 -50.01 -29.95
CA GLU A 174 29.01 -49.76 -30.42
C GLU A 174 28.18 -50.98 -30.02
N ILE A 175 27.62 -50.93 -28.82
CA ILE A 175 27.04 -52.10 -28.15
C ILE A 175 25.52 -52.22 -28.28
N ILE A 176 24.85 -51.17 -28.74
CA ILE A 176 23.38 -51.14 -28.89
C ILE A 176 22.99 -51.28 -30.36
N ARG A 177 22.06 -52.20 -30.63
CA ARG A 177 21.47 -52.46 -31.95
C ARG A 177 20.27 -51.56 -32.20
N LEU A 178 19.39 -51.46 -31.20
CA LEU A 178 18.18 -50.63 -31.23
C LEU A 178 18.12 -49.79 -29.95
N TYR A 179 17.87 -48.50 -30.10
CA TYR A 179 17.64 -47.55 -29.02
C TYR A 179 16.30 -46.86 -29.25
N ARG A 180 15.34 -47.09 -28.37
CA ARG A 180 14.03 -46.45 -28.42
C ARG A 180 13.65 -45.88 -27.06
N VAL A 181 13.12 -44.66 -27.08
CA VAL A 181 12.55 -44.00 -25.90
C VAL A 181 11.11 -43.63 -26.19
N ASP A 182 10.22 -44.06 -25.31
CA ASP A 182 8.85 -43.57 -25.26
C ASP A 182 8.76 -42.55 -24.11
N ILE A 183 8.22 -41.37 -24.39
CA ILE A 183 8.11 -40.27 -23.43
C ILE A 183 6.63 -40.10 -23.10
N GLU A 184 6.28 -40.44 -21.86
CA GLU A 184 4.96 -40.18 -21.30
C GLU A 184 4.98 -38.83 -20.58
N PRO A 185 4.15 -37.85 -20.99
CA PRO A 185 4.07 -36.58 -20.30
C PRO A 185 3.57 -36.78 -18.86
N PRO A 186 3.87 -35.86 -17.93
CA PRO A 186 3.39 -35.98 -16.56
C PRO A 186 1.85 -35.97 -16.51
N GLU A 187 1.27 -36.69 -15.54
CA GLU A 187 -0.18 -36.93 -15.43
C GLU A 187 -1.01 -35.65 -15.47
N TYR A 188 -0.49 -34.55 -14.91
CA TYR A 188 -1.17 -33.26 -14.83
C TYR A 188 -1.31 -32.51 -16.16
N ARG A 189 -0.48 -32.84 -17.17
CA ARG A 189 -0.47 -32.11 -18.45
C ARG A 189 -1.44 -32.68 -19.48
N GLY A 190 -1.89 -33.93 -19.33
CA GLY A 190 -2.83 -34.58 -20.25
C GLY A 190 -2.42 -34.54 -21.72
N GLY A 191 -1.43 -35.35 -22.13
CA GLY A 191 -0.94 -35.39 -23.52
C GLY A 191 -0.70 -36.80 -24.05
N GLU A 192 -0.60 -36.95 -25.37
CA GLU A 192 -0.30 -38.24 -26.00
C GLU A 192 1.16 -38.67 -25.75
N THR A 193 1.36 -39.94 -25.38
CA THR A 193 2.70 -40.53 -25.24
C THR A 193 3.46 -40.45 -26.57
N ARG A 194 4.61 -39.79 -26.59
CA ARG A 194 5.47 -39.75 -27.77
C ARG A 194 6.27 -41.05 -27.83
N ARG A 195 5.92 -41.95 -28.76
CA ARG A 195 6.51 -43.29 -28.88
C ARG A 195 7.53 -43.38 -30.01
N GLY A 196 8.49 -44.28 -29.87
CA GLY A 196 9.40 -44.67 -30.95
C GLY A 196 10.56 -43.71 -31.20
N LEU A 197 10.98 -42.91 -30.22
CA LEU A 197 12.00 -41.89 -30.44
C LEU A 197 13.41 -42.51 -30.42
N GLU A 198 14.17 -42.30 -31.50
CA GLU A 198 15.51 -42.90 -31.69
C GLU A 198 16.63 -41.85 -31.79
N SER A 199 16.31 -40.57 -31.56
CA SER A 199 17.26 -39.44 -31.67
C SER A 199 18.32 -39.44 -30.56
N ALA A 200 19.50 -38.91 -30.87
CA ALA A 200 20.58 -38.70 -29.90
C ALA A 200 20.32 -37.53 -28.94
N SER A 201 19.43 -36.60 -29.31
CA SER A 201 18.98 -35.50 -28.46
C SER A 201 17.45 -35.51 -28.40
N LEU A 202 16.89 -35.57 -27.19
CA LEU A 202 15.44 -35.58 -26.93
C LEU A 202 15.06 -34.42 -26.02
N GLU A 203 13.82 -33.94 -26.15
CA GLU A 203 13.25 -32.89 -25.30
C GLU A 203 11.99 -33.43 -24.63
N ALA A 204 11.90 -33.23 -23.31
CA ALA A 204 10.78 -33.64 -22.48
C ALA A 204 10.57 -32.66 -21.32
N PHE A 205 9.36 -32.58 -20.79
CA PHE A 205 9.07 -31.73 -19.63
C PHE A 205 9.59 -32.36 -18.35
N GLU A 206 9.97 -31.53 -17.38
CA GLU A 206 10.23 -32.01 -16.02
C GLU A 206 9.01 -32.77 -15.49
N GLY A 207 9.23 -33.90 -14.82
CA GLY A 207 8.18 -34.83 -14.39
C GLY A 207 7.74 -35.88 -15.41
N SER A 208 8.18 -35.80 -16.68
CA SER A 208 7.86 -36.83 -17.69
C SER A 208 8.47 -38.19 -17.32
N THR A 209 7.77 -39.28 -17.68
CA THR A 209 8.26 -40.64 -17.49
C THR A 209 8.86 -41.16 -18.79
N LEU A 210 10.13 -41.55 -18.74
CA LEU A 210 10.89 -42.06 -19.88
C LEU A 210 10.93 -43.58 -19.82
N HIS A 211 10.46 -44.24 -20.87
CA HIS A 211 10.55 -45.69 -21.02
C HIS A 211 11.61 -46.03 -22.06
N PHE A 212 12.71 -46.60 -21.60
CA PHE A 212 13.80 -47.07 -22.45
C PHE A 212 13.51 -48.48 -22.94
N SER A 213 13.76 -48.72 -24.22
CA SER A 213 13.75 -50.04 -24.84
C SER A 213 15.04 -50.21 -25.64
N LEU A 214 15.95 -51.04 -25.13
CA LEU A 214 17.30 -51.23 -25.66
C LEU A 214 17.53 -52.68 -26.08
N GLU A 215 18.08 -52.87 -27.27
CA GLU A 215 18.52 -54.19 -27.73
C GLU A 215 20.05 -54.20 -27.87
N PRO A 216 20.79 -55.03 -27.10
CA PRO A 216 22.23 -55.10 -27.23
C PRO A 216 22.64 -55.90 -28.48
N ARG A 217 23.77 -55.54 -29.09
CA ARG A 217 24.40 -56.26 -30.22
C ARG A 217 25.12 -57.52 -29.79
N VAL A 218 25.54 -57.56 -28.52
CA VAL A 218 26.26 -58.67 -27.90
C VAL A 218 25.46 -59.20 -26.72
N GLU A 219 25.72 -60.45 -26.35
CA GLU A 219 25.10 -61.02 -25.15
C GLU A 219 25.57 -60.27 -23.90
N ALA A 220 24.64 -59.88 -23.05
CA ALA A 220 24.88 -59.11 -21.83
C ALA A 220 24.20 -59.80 -20.64
N ASP A 221 24.89 -59.84 -19.50
CA ASP A 221 24.31 -60.29 -18.23
C ASP A 221 23.51 -59.16 -17.59
N GLU A 222 23.99 -57.92 -17.73
CA GLU A 222 23.40 -56.72 -17.14
C GLU A 222 23.51 -55.56 -18.13
N LEU A 223 22.44 -54.75 -18.24
CA LEU A 223 22.43 -53.52 -19.03
C LEU A 223 21.94 -52.39 -18.13
N ILE A 224 22.71 -51.31 -18.06
CA ILE A 224 22.38 -50.13 -17.26
C ILE A 224 22.42 -48.88 -18.13
N VAL A 225 21.56 -47.93 -17.79
CA VAL A 225 21.58 -46.59 -18.32
C VAL A 225 22.05 -45.68 -17.21
N LEU A 226 23.11 -44.93 -17.47
CA LEU A 226 23.57 -43.86 -16.60
C LEU A 226 23.02 -42.55 -17.14
N PHE A 227 22.16 -41.90 -16.37
CA PHE A 227 21.68 -40.57 -16.65
C PHE A 227 22.42 -39.58 -15.74
N ASP A 228 23.41 -38.90 -16.30
CA ASP A 228 24.52 -38.26 -15.60
C ASP A 228 25.21 -39.20 -14.59
N GLU A 229 24.83 -39.12 -13.30
CA GLU A 229 25.37 -39.92 -12.21
C GLU A 229 24.38 -40.97 -11.68
N GLU A 230 23.12 -40.92 -12.10
CA GLU A 230 22.09 -41.84 -11.64
C GLU A 230 22.11 -43.13 -12.44
N ARG A 231 22.16 -44.27 -11.74
CA ARG A 231 22.18 -45.61 -12.33
C ARG A 231 20.76 -46.17 -12.44
N ILE A 232 20.31 -46.35 -13.67
CA ILE A 232 19.03 -46.98 -14.01
C ILE A 232 19.31 -48.41 -14.50
N SER A 233 18.93 -49.41 -13.71
CA SER A 233 19.03 -50.82 -14.11
C SER A 233 17.90 -51.19 -15.06
N LEU A 234 18.22 -51.93 -16.13
CA LEU A 234 17.22 -52.40 -17.10
C LEU A 234 16.90 -53.88 -16.91
N GLU A 235 15.62 -54.23 -17.03
CA GLU A 235 15.13 -55.59 -16.95
C GLU A 235 15.02 -56.23 -18.34
N ARG A 236 15.42 -57.49 -18.47
CA ARG A 236 15.40 -58.22 -19.74
C ARG A 236 14.07 -58.94 -19.93
N ASP A 237 13.37 -58.66 -21.03
CA ASP A 237 12.16 -59.38 -21.44
C ASP A 237 12.49 -60.74 -22.11
N ARG A 238 11.48 -61.62 -22.21
CA ARG A 238 11.52 -62.95 -22.85
C ARG A 238 11.98 -62.91 -24.31
N ARG A 239 11.85 -61.77 -24.99
CA ARG A 239 12.33 -61.54 -26.37
C ARG A 239 13.78 -61.05 -26.45
N GLY A 240 14.44 -60.85 -25.31
CA GLY A 240 15.83 -60.38 -25.22
C GLY A 240 16.01 -58.87 -25.26
N LEU A 241 14.90 -58.10 -25.21
CA LEU A 241 14.90 -56.64 -25.16
C LEU A 241 15.00 -56.17 -23.70
N TYR A 242 15.78 -55.11 -23.44
CA TYR A 242 15.94 -54.54 -22.10
C TYR A 242 15.07 -53.31 -21.94
N HIS A 243 14.30 -53.28 -20.85
CA HIS A 243 13.37 -52.20 -20.53
C HIS A 243 13.73 -51.53 -19.22
N GLY A 244 13.53 -50.23 -19.14
CA GLY A 244 13.62 -49.51 -17.88
C GLY A 244 12.89 -48.20 -17.94
N THR A 245 12.56 -47.68 -16.76
CA THR A 245 11.77 -46.48 -16.61
C THR A 245 12.51 -45.50 -15.74
N HIS A 246 12.49 -44.22 -16.12
CA HIS A 246 13.08 -43.14 -15.33
C HIS A 246 12.18 -41.91 -15.36
N ARG A 247 11.96 -41.28 -14.20
CA ARG A 247 11.23 -40.02 -14.10
C ARG A 247 12.20 -38.86 -14.24
N LEU A 248 11.99 -38.03 -15.27
CA LEU A 248 12.89 -36.94 -15.59
C LEU A 248 12.74 -35.80 -14.58
N SER A 249 13.77 -35.56 -13.77
CA SER A 249 13.83 -34.43 -12.83
C SER A 249 14.62 -33.25 -13.38
N ARG A 250 15.66 -33.51 -14.19
CA ARG A 250 16.52 -32.50 -14.81
C ARG A 250 17.06 -33.02 -16.15
N GLY A 251 17.51 -32.12 -17.01
CA GLY A 251 18.20 -32.50 -18.25
C GLY A 251 19.60 -33.05 -17.95
N GLY A 252 20.09 -33.98 -18.78
CA GLY A 252 21.34 -34.69 -18.52
C GLY A 252 21.85 -35.52 -19.70
N ARG A 253 23.08 -36.01 -19.58
CA ARG A 253 23.71 -36.91 -20.55
C ARG A 253 23.32 -38.35 -20.23
N LEU A 254 23.04 -39.12 -21.28
CA LEU A 254 22.67 -40.52 -21.19
C LEU A 254 23.77 -41.39 -21.78
N VAL A 255 24.31 -42.28 -20.95
CA VAL A 255 25.38 -43.22 -21.31
C VAL A 255 24.88 -44.64 -21.01
N VAL A 256 25.00 -45.54 -21.98
CA VAL A 256 24.60 -46.94 -21.79
C VAL A 256 25.84 -47.78 -21.48
N ARG A 257 25.76 -48.61 -20.45
CA ARG A 257 26.82 -49.58 -20.13
C ARG A 257 26.24 -50.99 -20.05
N LEU A 258 26.95 -51.95 -20.62
CA LEU A 258 26.62 -53.36 -20.50
C LEU A 258 27.70 -54.11 -19.75
N LYS A 259 27.32 -55.19 -19.08
CA LYS A 259 28.23 -56.15 -18.47
C LYS A 259 28.22 -57.43 -19.30
N THR A 260 29.38 -57.81 -19.82
CA THR A 260 29.54 -59.02 -20.61
C THR A 260 29.49 -60.28 -19.71
N PRO A 261 29.26 -61.49 -20.27
CA PRO A 261 29.33 -62.75 -19.53
C PRO A 261 30.68 -63.05 -18.86
N LYS A 262 31.74 -62.34 -19.27
CA LYS A 262 33.08 -62.42 -18.65
C LYS A 262 33.23 -61.50 -17.44
N GLY A 263 32.20 -60.72 -17.11
CA GLY A 263 32.18 -59.78 -16.00
C GLY A 263 32.73 -58.38 -16.32
N GLU A 264 33.17 -58.13 -17.57
CA GLU A 264 33.73 -56.85 -18.00
C GLU A 264 32.62 -55.85 -18.35
N TRP A 265 32.77 -54.61 -17.89
CA TRP A 265 31.87 -53.50 -18.24
C TRP A 265 32.32 -52.83 -19.54
N VAL A 266 31.35 -52.59 -20.42
CA VAL A 266 31.52 -51.96 -21.72
C VAL A 266 30.61 -50.75 -21.83
N GLU A 267 31.16 -49.61 -22.21
CA GLU A 267 30.42 -48.36 -22.43
C GLU A 267 30.08 -48.15 -23.91
N ASP A 268 28.86 -47.67 -24.20
CA ASP A 268 28.40 -47.35 -25.55
C ASP A 268 29.05 -46.09 -26.10
N LEU A 269 29.58 -46.16 -27.32
CA LEU A 269 30.25 -45.05 -28.01
C LEU A 269 29.30 -43.90 -28.41
N ARG A 270 27.99 -44.14 -28.44
CA ARG A 270 27.00 -43.15 -28.84
C ARG A 270 26.53 -42.34 -27.63
N GLY A 271 27.04 -41.12 -27.50
CA GLY A 271 26.52 -40.16 -26.52
C GLY A 271 25.10 -39.73 -26.86
N ARG A 272 24.20 -39.72 -25.87
CA ARG A 272 22.83 -39.24 -25.98
C ARG A 272 22.56 -38.19 -24.90
N ALA A 273 21.58 -37.32 -25.10
CA ALA A 273 21.20 -36.30 -24.13
C ALA A 273 19.69 -36.07 -24.12
N ILE A 274 19.16 -35.75 -22.94
CA ILE A 274 17.76 -35.36 -22.77
C ILE A 274 17.74 -33.96 -22.16
N ARG A 275 17.06 -33.03 -22.81
CA ARG A 275 16.82 -31.68 -22.30
C ARG A 275 15.49 -31.65 -21.58
N ALA A 276 15.52 -31.26 -20.30
CA ALA A 276 14.31 -31.01 -19.53
C ALA A 276 13.81 -29.58 -19.80
N ILE A 277 12.51 -29.45 -20.07
CA ILE A 277 11.82 -28.17 -20.22
C ILE A 277 11.07 -27.90 -18.90
N PRO A 278 11.39 -26.81 -18.17
CA PRO A 278 10.71 -26.48 -16.93
C PRO A 278 9.29 -25.98 -17.20
N ASP A 279 8.39 -26.23 -16.26
CA ASP A 279 7.01 -25.77 -16.26
C ASP A 279 6.94 -24.34 -15.70
N PRO A 280 6.30 -23.36 -16.37
CA PRO A 280 6.14 -22.02 -15.81
C PRO A 280 5.30 -22.03 -14.52
N LEU A 281 5.47 -21.00 -13.68
CA LEU A 281 4.60 -20.77 -12.52
C LEU A 281 3.46 -19.81 -12.93
N PRO A 282 2.28 -19.92 -12.30
CA PRO A 282 1.20 -18.96 -12.47
C PRO A 282 1.67 -17.53 -12.23
N ARG A 283 1.18 -16.58 -13.03
CA ARG A 283 1.45 -15.16 -12.85
C ARG A 283 0.30 -14.51 -12.10
N LEU A 284 0.63 -13.82 -11.00
CA LEU A 284 -0.33 -13.12 -10.17
C LEU A 284 0.03 -11.64 -10.10
N GLU A 285 -0.91 -10.78 -10.44
CA GLU A 285 -0.80 -9.32 -10.28
C GLU A 285 -1.97 -8.81 -9.44
N LEU A 286 -1.64 -8.00 -8.42
CA LEU A 286 -2.59 -7.30 -7.57
C LEU A 286 -2.25 -5.81 -7.61
N SER A 287 -3.23 -4.96 -7.92
CA SER A 287 -3.05 -3.51 -8.02
C SER A 287 -4.20 -2.74 -7.37
N GLU A 288 -3.88 -1.61 -6.73
CA GLU A 288 -4.88 -0.67 -6.21
C GLU A 288 -5.42 0.20 -7.34
N LEU A 289 -6.75 0.29 -7.46
CA LEU A 289 -7.42 1.21 -8.37
C LEU A 289 -7.85 2.50 -7.68
N HIS A 290 -8.34 2.41 -6.45
CA HIS A 290 -8.85 3.52 -5.66
C HIS A 290 -8.91 3.14 -4.18
N ARG A 291 -8.74 4.13 -3.30
CA ARG A 291 -8.97 4.00 -1.87
C ARG A 291 -9.65 5.24 -1.31
N ASP A 292 -10.53 5.04 -0.36
CA ASP A 292 -11.06 6.13 0.49
C ASP A 292 -10.05 6.45 1.61
N GLU A 293 -10.05 7.69 2.13
CA GLU A 293 -9.07 8.13 3.14
C GLU A 293 -9.16 7.33 4.44
N ASP A 294 -10.36 6.88 4.81
CA ASP A 294 -10.66 6.10 6.02
C ASP A 294 -10.49 4.58 5.83
N LEU A 295 -10.13 4.15 4.60
CA LEU A 295 -10.03 2.77 4.16
C LEU A 295 -11.33 1.95 4.32
N SER A 296 -12.49 2.60 4.38
CA SER A 296 -13.80 1.95 4.31
C SER A 296 -14.04 1.28 2.96
N ARG A 297 -13.36 1.76 1.92
CA ARG A 297 -13.41 1.18 0.59
C ARG A 297 -12.04 1.18 -0.08
N VAL A 298 -11.53 -0.01 -0.33
CA VAL A 298 -10.34 -0.25 -1.15
C VAL A 298 -10.76 -1.07 -2.36
N LEU A 299 -10.57 -0.50 -3.56
CA LEU A 299 -10.84 -1.17 -4.83
C LEU A 299 -9.54 -1.78 -5.36
N LEU A 300 -9.50 -3.11 -5.39
CA LEU A 300 -8.36 -3.88 -5.85
C LEU A 300 -8.67 -4.53 -7.18
N ARG A 301 -7.75 -4.41 -8.15
CA ARG A 301 -7.80 -5.17 -9.39
C ARG A 301 -6.85 -6.36 -9.28
N TYR A 302 -7.37 -7.55 -9.54
CA TYR A 302 -6.59 -8.77 -9.60
C TYR A 302 -6.52 -9.30 -11.04
N GLU A 303 -5.38 -9.88 -11.38
CA GLU A 303 -5.16 -10.63 -12.60
C GLU A 303 -4.33 -11.89 -12.27
N ALA A 304 -4.84 -13.05 -12.65
CA ALA A 304 -4.18 -14.33 -12.50
C ALA A 304 -4.17 -15.06 -13.85
N GLU A 305 -2.98 -15.37 -14.36
CA GLU A 305 -2.78 -16.07 -15.63
C GLU A 305 -2.08 -17.40 -15.36
N ASP A 306 -2.69 -18.49 -15.84
CA ASP A 306 -2.15 -19.83 -15.72
C ASP A 306 -2.44 -20.65 -16.98
N ASP A 307 -1.48 -21.46 -17.41
CA ASP A 307 -1.58 -22.25 -18.64
C ASP A 307 -2.40 -23.54 -18.47
N HIS A 308 -2.64 -23.97 -17.22
CA HIS A 308 -3.22 -25.27 -16.90
C HIS A 308 -4.35 -25.27 -15.84
N GLU A 309 -5.05 -24.14 -15.69
CA GLU A 309 -6.21 -23.92 -14.79
C GLU A 309 -5.86 -23.90 -13.29
N LEU A 310 -6.18 -22.79 -12.63
CA LEU A 310 -5.96 -22.59 -11.20
C LEU A 310 -6.85 -23.51 -10.33
N ALA A 311 -6.27 -24.08 -9.27
CA ALA A 311 -7.01 -24.88 -8.29
C ALA A 311 -7.88 -24.03 -7.38
N SER A 312 -7.34 -22.89 -6.95
CA SER A 312 -8.06 -21.85 -6.21
C SER A 312 -7.27 -20.53 -6.29
N LEU A 313 -7.99 -19.42 -6.15
CA LEU A 313 -7.43 -18.09 -5.99
C LEU A 313 -8.04 -17.46 -4.74
N ASP A 314 -7.20 -17.19 -3.74
CA ASP A 314 -7.59 -16.60 -2.47
C ASP A 314 -6.96 -15.20 -2.33
N LEU A 315 -7.73 -14.25 -1.82
CA LEU A 315 -7.25 -12.97 -1.32
C LEU A 315 -6.94 -13.11 0.16
N ILE A 316 -5.67 -12.88 0.53
CA ILE A 316 -5.21 -12.98 1.91
C ILE A 316 -5.00 -11.59 2.48
N LEU A 317 -5.62 -11.34 3.63
CA LEU A 317 -5.40 -10.15 4.44
C LEU A 317 -4.66 -10.55 5.71
N SER A 318 -3.46 -10.05 5.91
CA SER A 318 -2.67 -10.27 7.13
C SER A 318 -2.67 -9.01 7.98
N ILE A 319 -3.31 -9.07 9.16
CA ILE A 319 -3.37 -7.97 10.13
C ILE A 319 -2.25 -8.17 11.16
N ASP A 320 -1.34 -7.19 11.22
CA ASP A 320 -0.17 -7.14 12.13
C ASP A 320 0.71 -8.41 12.10
N GLY A 321 0.60 -9.23 11.05
CA GLY A 321 1.39 -10.46 10.87
C GLY A 321 0.93 -11.69 11.68
N TYR A 322 -0.19 -11.60 12.42
CA TYR A 322 -0.64 -12.69 13.31
C TYR A 322 -1.97 -13.33 12.89
N ARG A 323 -2.84 -12.60 12.19
CA ARG A 323 -4.15 -13.09 11.74
C ARG A 323 -4.24 -12.98 10.23
N GLU A 324 -4.27 -14.13 9.55
CA GLU A 324 -4.58 -14.22 8.11
C GLU A 324 -6.08 -14.46 7.95
N ILE A 325 -6.76 -13.52 7.30
CA ILE A 325 -8.13 -13.67 6.81
C ILE A 325 -8.04 -14.08 5.35
N ARG A 326 -8.69 -15.19 5.01
CA ARG A 326 -8.70 -15.74 3.65
C ARG A 326 -10.08 -15.53 3.05
N ARG A 327 -10.15 -14.81 1.93
CA ARG A 327 -11.36 -14.64 1.12
C ARG A 327 -11.16 -15.36 -0.21
N ALA A 328 -12.00 -16.36 -0.50
CA ALA A 328 -11.95 -17.07 -1.78
C ALA A 328 -12.48 -16.15 -2.90
N ILE A 329 -11.67 -15.95 -3.94
CA ILE A 329 -12.07 -15.26 -5.19
C ILE A 329 -12.57 -16.31 -6.20
N ASP A 330 -11.87 -17.44 -6.32
CA ASP A 330 -12.30 -18.58 -7.13
C ASP A 330 -11.94 -19.91 -6.45
N ASP A 331 -12.90 -20.82 -6.37
CA ASP A 331 -12.76 -22.17 -5.80
C ASP A 331 -12.31 -23.21 -6.87
N GLY A 332 -11.83 -22.74 -8.03
CA GLY A 332 -11.36 -23.58 -9.14
C GLY A 332 -12.48 -24.15 -10.01
N ASN A 333 -13.65 -23.49 -10.03
CA ASN A 333 -14.74 -23.85 -10.95
C ASN A 333 -14.63 -23.14 -12.31
N SER A 334 -13.72 -22.17 -12.43
CA SER A 334 -13.45 -21.49 -13.67
C SER A 334 -12.55 -22.34 -14.58
N SER A 335 -12.91 -22.41 -15.86
CA SER A 335 -12.08 -23.04 -16.91
C SER A 335 -11.36 -21.99 -17.75
N GLU A 336 -11.17 -20.78 -17.21
CA GLU A 336 -10.55 -19.66 -17.91
C GLU A 336 -9.06 -19.64 -17.61
N ALA A 337 -8.23 -19.57 -18.66
CA ALA A 337 -6.77 -19.46 -18.54
C ALA A 337 -6.31 -18.11 -17.95
N VAL A 338 -7.19 -17.10 -17.94
CA VAL A 338 -6.91 -15.77 -17.40
C VAL A 338 -8.11 -15.33 -16.57
N LEU A 339 -7.92 -15.17 -15.27
CA LEU A 339 -8.92 -14.63 -14.35
C LEU A 339 -8.60 -13.16 -14.08
N ARG A 340 -9.59 -12.28 -14.31
CA ARG A 340 -9.49 -10.85 -14.03
C ARG A 340 -10.75 -10.34 -13.36
N GLY A 341 -10.59 -9.46 -12.39
CA GLY A 341 -11.73 -8.84 -11.72
C GLY A 341 -11.35 -7.68 -10.83
N ILE A 342 -12.36 -7.13 -10.16
CA ILE A 342 -12.22 -6.06 -9.18
C ILE A 342 -12.86 -6.52 -7.88
N GLU A 343 -12.08 -6.53 -6.81
CA GLU A 343 -12.55 -6.79 -5.46
C GLU A 343 -12.71 -5.47 -4.70
N THR A 344 -13.73 -5.43 -3.84
CA THR A 344 -13.94 -4.32 -2.90
C THR A 344 -13.74 -4.83 -1.48
N LEU A 345 -12.87 -4.14 -0.73
CA LEU A 345 -12.58 -4.43 0.67
C LEU A 345 -13.00 -3.25 1.54
N ASP A 346 -13.67 -3.57 2.65
CA ASP A 346 -13.73 -2.71 3.82
C ASP A 346 -12.84 -3.32 4.89
N LEU A 347 -11.72 -2.67 5.20
CA LEU A 347 -10.73 -3.24 6.12
C LEU A 347 -11.23 -3.28 7.56
N ARG A 348 -12.18 -2.41 7.94
CA ARG A 348 -12.74 -2.35 9.30
C ARG A 348 -13.77 -3.45 9.52
N GLU A 349 -14.61 -3.74 8.52
CA GLU A 349 -15.55 -4.87 8.59
C GLU A 349 -14.83 -6.22 8.72
N GLU A 350 -13.65 -6.35 8.12
CA GLU A 350 -12.79 -7.54 8.22
C GLU A 350 -12.07 -7.63 9.60
N GLY A 351 -12.36 -6.70 10.52
CA GLY A 351 -11.94 -6.78 11.92
C GLY A 351 -10.56 -6.20 12.20
N ALA A 352 -10.09 -5.27 11.35
CA ALA A 352 -8.88 -4.51 11.62
C ALA A 352 -9.19 -3.24 12.43
N GLU A 353 -8.32 -2.94 13.39
CA GLU A 353 -8.47 -1.84 14.34
C GLU A 353 -7.64 -0.61 13.92
N PRO A 354 -8.01 0.60 14.39
CA PRO A 354 -7.23 1.81 14.13
C PRO A 354 -5.75 1.66 14.56
N GLY A 355 -4.82 1.90 13.62
CA GLY A 355 -3.38 1.76 13.83
C GLY A 355 -2.79 0.41 13.40
N ASP A 356 -3.61 -0.56 12.99
CA ASP A 356 -3.12 -1.84 12.47
C ASP A 356 -2.46 -1.69 11.09
N ARG A 357 -1.42 -2.49 10.84
CA ARG A 357 -0.83 -2.63 9.51
C ARG A 357 -1.36 -3.88 8.83
N ILE A 358 -1.88 -3.70 7.62
CA ILE A 358 -2.53 -4.76 6.85
C ILE A 358 -1.72 -5.01 5.59
N SER A 359 -1.31 -6.25 5.38
CA SER A 359 -0.71 -6.71 4.13
C SER A 359 -1.75 -7.51 3.36
N VAL A 360 -2.06 -7.08 2.14
CA VAL A 360 -3.02 -7.73 1.25
C VAL A 360 -2.27 -8.31 0.06
N TYR A 361 -2.42 -9.61 -0.18
CA TYR A 361 -1.80 -10.30 -1.32
C TYR A 361 -2.69 -11.43 -1.83
N LEU A 362 -2.48 -11.85 -3.08
CA LEU A 362 -3.13 -13.02 -3.67
C LEU A 362 -2.33 -14.27 -3.37
N GLU A 363 -3.02 -15.37 -3.06
CA GLU A 363 -2.47 -16.71 -2.97
C GLU A 363 -3.19 -17.60 -3.99
N ALA A 364 -2.46 -18.13 -4.97
CA ALA A 364 -3.02 -19.06 -5.94
C ALA A 364 -2.46 -20.46 -5.73
N ARG A 365 -3.32 -21.47 -5.90
CA ARG A 365 -2.96 -22.87 -5.84
C ARG A 365 -2.99 -23.49 -7.24
N ASP A 366 -1.89 -24.13 -7.62
CA ASP A 366 -1.78 -24.90 -8.87
C ASP A 366 -2.21 -26.37 -8.64
N ARG A 367 -3.02 -26.93 -9.55
CA ARG A 367 -3.51 -28.32 -9.51
C ARG A 367 -2.42 -29.35 -9.81
N GLY A 368 -1.34 -28.98 -10.51
CA GLY A 368 -0.39 -29.91 -11.14
C GLY A 368 0.91 -30.21 -10.37
N ARG A 369 1.26 -29.45 -9.32
CA ARG A 369 2.58 -29.54 -8.64
C ARG A 369 2.60 -30.37 -7.34
N PRO A 370 3.79 -30.80 -6.86
CA PRO A 370 3.96 -31.34 -5.51
C PRO A 370 3.60 -30.29 -4.43
N PRO A 371 3.14 -30.71 -3.23
CA PRO A 371 2.47 -29.83 -2.25
C PRO A 371 3.24 -28.57 -1.87
N GLU A 372 4.56 -28.67 -1.80
CA GLU A 372 5.48 -27.59 -1.43
C GLU A 372 5.67 -26.50 -2.51
N SER A 373 5.27 -26.77 -3.76
CA SER A 373 5.35 -25.82 -4.87
C SER A 373 3.99 -25.50 -5.48
N ARG A 374 2.88 -25.85 -4.81
CA ARG A 374 1.52 -25.55 -5.26
C ARG A 374 1.13 -24.09 -5.04
N ILE A 375 1.80 -23.37 -4.14
CA ILE A 375 1.36 -22.06 -3.67
C ILE A 375 2.24 -20.98 -4.28
N VAL A 376 1.62 -20.07 -5.03
CA VAL A 376 2.25 -18.84 -5.55
C VAL A 376 1.59 -17.63 -4.90
N ARG A 377 2.38 -16.60 -4.59
CA ARG A 377 1.92 -15.36 -3.96
C ARG A 377 2.25 -14.14 -4.81
N SER A 378 1.36 -13.16 -4.85
CA SER A 378 1.62 -11.86 -5.47
C SER A 378 2.53 -10.97 -4.61
N GLU A 379 2.96 -9.84 -5.15
CA GLU A 379 3.47 -8.73 -4.33
C GLU A 379 2.38 -8.24 -3.36
N ALA A 380 2.78 -7.88 -2.14
CA ALA A 380 1.86 -7.46 -1.10
C ALA A 380 1.63 -5.94 -1.12
N LEU A 381 0.36 -5.54 -1.12
CA LEU A 381 -0.06 -4.16 -0.89
C LEU A 381 -0.14 -3.92 0.62
N HIS A 382 0.40 -2.79 1.08
CA HIS A 382 0.48 -2.47 2.50
C HIS A 382 -0.41 -1.27 2.83
N TYR A 383 -1.27 -1.44 3.81
CA TYR A 383 -2.20 -0.44 4.32
C TYR A 383 -1.95 -0.21 5.81
N GLU A 384 -2.12 1.03 6.27
CA GLU A 384 -2.12 1.39 7.69
C GLU A 384 -3.46 2.03 7.99
N ILE A 385 -4.23 1.47 8.93
CA ILE A 385 -5.54 2.04 9.26
C ILE A 385 -5.35 3.38 9.96
N PRO A 386 -5.99 4.46 9.45
CA PRO A 386 -5.97 5.76 10.11
C PRO A 386 -6.42 5.64 11.57
N SER A 387 -5.49 5.96 12.47
CA SER A 387 -5.78 6.10 13.90
C SER A 387 -6.01 7.57 14.23
N PRO A 388 -6.75 7.88 15.31
CA PRO A 388 -6.86 9.25 15.82
C PRO A 388 -5.49 9.92 16.02
N GLU A 389 -4.46 9.16 16.40
CA GLU A 389 -3.08 9.66 16.50
C GLU A 389 -2.49 10.03 15.14
N SER A 390 -2.69 9.18 14.13
CA SER A 390 -2.21 9.44 12.77
C SER A 390 -2.87 10.70 12.19
N GLU A 391 -4.17 10.89 12.45
CA GLU A 391 -4.91 12.11 12.07
C GLU A 391 -4.39 13.34 12.83
N ARG A 392 -4.22 13.28 14.16
CA ARG A 392 -3.63 14.38 14.96
C ARG A 392 -2.24 14.75 14.46
N ARG A 393 -1.42 13.76 14.08
CA ARG A 393 -0.10 13.98 13.50
C ARG A 393 -0.17 14.66 12.14
N GLN A 394 -1.06 14.23 11.26
CA GLN A 394 -1.27 14.91 9.98
C GLN A 394 -1.75 16.35 10.18
N ASN A 395 -2.67 16.58 11.12
CA ASN A 395 -3.17 17.91 11.45
C ASN A 395 -2.04 18.82 11.95
N LEU A 396 -1.18 18.33 12.85
CA LEU A 396 -0.01 19.09 13.29
C LEU A 396 0.94 19.39 12.13
N ASN A 397 1.24 18.41 11.28
CA ASN A 397 2.12 18.60 10.13
C ASN A 397 1.58 19.66 9.16
N ARG A 398 0.26 19.73 8.97
CA ARG A 398 -0.37 20.78 8.18
C ARG A 398 -0.21 22.16 8.84
N ILE A 399 -0.36 22.26 10.16
CA ILE A 399 -0.10 23.50 10.90
C ILE A 399 1.37 23.93 10.78
N ASP A 400 2.31 22.99 10.93
CA ASP A 400 3.76 23.23 10.77
C ASP A 400 4.09 23.70 9.34
N ALA A 401 3.49 23.09 8.32
CA ALA A 401 3.65 23.51 6.93
C ALA A 401 3.10 24.94 6.70
N ALA A 402 1.92 25.25 7.22
CA ALA A 402 1.33 26.59 7.12
C ALA A 402 2.17 27.64 7.85
N LEU A 403 2.72 27.30 9.03
CA LEU A 403 3.64 28.16 9.77
C LEU A 403 4.93 28.42 8.96
N GLY A 404 5.51 27.37 8.38
CA GLY A 404 6.70 27.48 7.52
C GLY A 404 6.47 28.40 6.32
N VAL A 405 5.38 28.19 5.57
CA VAL A 405 5.01 29.03 4.42
C VAL A 405 4.78 30.50 4.83
N THR A 406 4.16 30.73 5.99
CA THR A 406 3.91 32.09 6.50
C THR A 406 5.21 32.76 6.97
N LEU A 407 6.12 32.01 7.60
CA LEU A 407 7.45 32.47 7.98
C LEU A 407 8.29 32.83 6.76
N ASP A 408 8.28 32.01 5.70
CA ASP A 408 8.99 32.29 4.46
C ASP A 408 8.47 33.58 3.81
N ALA A 409 7.15 33.76 3.76
CA ALA A 409 6.54 34.99 3.24
C ALA A 409 6.89 36.23 4.08
N LEU A 410 6.95 36.09 5.41
CA LEU A 410 7.36 37.16 6.31
C LEU A 410 8.86 37.48 6.13
N ALA A 411 9.70 36.46 6.06
CA ALA A 411 11.15 36.61 5.89
C ALA A 411 11.48 37.31 4.57
N ASP A 412 10.90 36.88 3.45
CA ASP A 412 11.09 37.51 2.14
C ASP A 412 10.75 39.01 2.18
N ARG A 413 9.66 39.40 2.86
CA ARG A 413 9.25 40.81 2.98
C ARG A 413 10.06 41.63 3.99
N LEU A 414 10.60 40.99 5.04
CA LEU A 414 11.49 41.66 5.99
C LEU A 414 12.89 41.89 5.41
N ASP A 415 13.41 40.91 4.67
CA ASP A 415 14.70 40.99 4.01
C ASP A 415 14.67 42.03 2.87
N GLU A 416 13.59 42.05 2.09
CA GLU A 416 13.46 42.94 0.93
C GLU A 416 12.07 43.62 0.86
N PRO A 417 11.86 44.72 1.62
CA PRO A 417 10.57 45.39 1.66
C PRO A 417 10.15 45.96 0.30
N ARG A 418 8.89 45.75 -0.13
CA ARG A 418 8.33 46.29 -1.38
C ARG A 418 7.93 47.75 -1.27
N VAL A 419 8.89 48.62 -0.96
CA VAL A 419 8.68 50.09 -0.87
C VAL A 419 9.05 50.84 -2.16
N HIS A 420 9.69 50.14 -3.11
CA HIS A 420 10.06 50.58 -4.46
C HIS A 420 9.88 49.44 -5.47
N PRO A 421 9.86 49.72 -6.79
CA PRO A 421 10.00 48.67 -7.79
C PRO A 421 11.27 47.85 -7.53
N VAL A 422 11.09 46.57 -7.28
CA VAL A 422 12.14 45.54 -7.16
C VAL A 422 12.39 44.90 -8.52
N ASP A 423 13.47 44.15 -8.69
CA ASP A 423 13.71 43.41 -9.93
C ASP A 423 12.66 42.29 -10.14
N ASP A 424 12.46 41.86 -11.39
CA ASP A 424 11.40 40.91 -11.76
C ASP A 424 11.52 39.58 -11.00
N VAL A 425 12.75 39.13 -10.71
CA VAL A 425 13.02 37.85 -10.02
C VAL A 425 12.60 37.91 -8.55
N ARG A 426 12.87 39.03 -7.87
CA ARG A 426 12.43 39.27 -6.49
C ARG A 426 10.93 39.49 -6.41
N GLU A 427 10.38 40.23 -7.37
CA GLU A 427 8.93 40.46 -7.44
C GLU A 427 8.18 39.13 -7.56
N GLU A 428 8.64 38.23 -8.43
CA GLU A 428 8.06 36.89 -8.56
C GLU A 428 8.18 36.08 -7.26
N ARG A 429 9.32 36.17 -6.54
CA ARG A 429 9.52 35.48 -5.26
C ARG A 429 8.53 35.94 -4.19
N ILE A 430 8.43 37.25 -3.96
CA ILE A 430 7.55 37.81 -2.91
C ILE A 430 6.07 37.51 -3.23
N ILE A 431 5.68 37.59 -4.51
CA ILE A 431 4.33 37.22 -4.95
C ILE A 431 4.09 35.74 -4.69
N ARG A 432 5.04 34.86 -5.03
CA ARG A 432 4.92 33.41 -4.83
C ARG A 432 4.81 33.05 -3.35
N SER A 433 5.70 33.54 -2.50
CA SER A 433 5.66 33.24 -1.05
C SER A 433 4.41 33.80 -0.39
N THR A 434 4.03 35.05 -0.68
CA THR A 434 2.79 35.65 -0.12
C THR A 434 1.53 34.91 -0.61
N SER A 435 1.47 34.52 -1.88
CA SER A 435 0.29 33.83 -2.44
C SER A 435 0.15 32.37 -2.00
N ALA A 436 1.24 31.74 -1.54
CA ALA A 436 1.23 30.39 -0.97
C ALA A 436 0.58 30.32 0.43
N VAL A 437 0.52 31.44 1.15
CA VAL A 437 -0.04 31.50 2.51
C VAL A 437 -1.53 31.15 2.51
N LEU A 438 -2.34 31.78 1.66
CA LEU A 438 -3.81 31.58 1.67
C LEU A 438 -4.23 30.12 1.41
N PRO A 439 -3.67 29.39 0.42
CA PRO A 439 -3.89 27.95 0.27
C PRO A 439 -3.51 27.14 1.52
N ALA A 440 -2.35 27.43 2.13
CA ALA A 440 -1.89 26.72 3.32
C ALA A 440 -2.84 26.95 4.53
N LEU A 441 -3.37 28.16 4.69
CA LEU A 441 -4.38 28.44 5.73
C LEU A 441 -5.68 27.66 5.50
N ARG A 442 -6.13 27.50 4.24
CA ARG A 442 -7.34 26.73 3.95
C ARG A 442 -7.18 25.25 4.23
N GLU A 443 -5.98 24.71 4.00
CA GLU A 443 -5.68 23.29 4.28
C GLU A 443 -5.78 22.96 5.78
N ILE A 444 -5.45 23.92 6.65
CA ILE A 444 -5.52 23.72 8.11
C ILE A 444 -6.87 24.05 8.74
N GLU A 445 -7.84 24.64 8.02
CA GLU A 445 -9.14 25.06 8.59
C GLU A 445 -9.89 23.89 9.24
N ASN A 446 -9.80 22.71 8.63
CA ASN A 446 -10.37 21.47 9.14
C ASN A 446 -9.46 20.72 10.12
N SER A 447 -8.19 21.12 10.25
CA SER A 447 -7.20 20.50 11.13
C SER A 447 -7.10 21.17 12.50
N ILE A 448 -7.71 22.35 12.67
CA ILE A 448 -7.76 23.09 13.93
C ILE A 448 -9.14 22.99 14.59
N ALA A 449 -9.18 23.30 15.87
CA ALA A 449 -10.42 23.26 16.62
C ALA A 449 -11.46 24.26 16.12
N LYS A 450 -12.75 23.89 16.17
CA LYS A 450 -13.86 24.78 15.77
C LYS A 450 -13.80 26.13 16.49
N ALA A 451 -13.35 26.13 17.76
CA ALA A 451 -13.08 27.30 18.60
C ALA A 451 -12.09 28.32 18.03
N ASP A 452 -11.14 27.85 17.23
CA ASP A 452 -10.01 28.65 16.75
C ASP A 452 -10.14 29.05 15.29
N ARG A 453 -11.04 28.42 14.52
CA ARG A 453 -11.34 28.79 13.12
C ARG A 453 -11.61 30.28 12.92
N PRO A 454 -12.34 30.99 13.80
CA PRO A 454 -12.53 32.43 13.65
C PRO A 454 -11.23 33.25 13.66
N LEU A 455 -10.20 32.81 14.40
CA LEU A 455 -8.89 33.46 14.42
C LEU A 455 -8.17 33.30 13.08
N LEU A 456 -8.20 32.08 12.54
CA LEU A 456 -7.63 31.77 11.24
C LEU A 456 -8.32 32.54 10.12
N GLN A 457 -9.65 32.59 10.13
CA GLN A 457 -10.44 33.35 9.16
C GLN A 457 -10.21 34.85 9.26
N ARG A 458 -9.99 35.39 10.47
CA ARG A 458 -9.61 36.79 10.65
C ARG A 458 -8.25 37.07 10.01
N PHE A 459 -7.26 36.19 10.22
CA PHE A 459 -5.95 36.32 9.59
C PHE A 459 -6.06 36.23 8.05
N GLU A 460 -6.79 35.25 7.51
CA GLU A 460 -7.04 35.10 6.08
C GLU A 460 -7.67 36.37 5.46
N ARG A 461 -8.69 36.92 6.14
CA ARG A 461 -9.37 38.16 5.71
C ARG A 461 -8.43 39.37 5.74
N ALA A 462 -7.66 39.53 6.82
CA ALA A 462 -6.70 40.63 6.95
C ALA A 462 -5.64 40.57 5.84
N LEU A 463 -5.03 39.40 5.63
CA LEU A 463 -4.01 39.22 4.60
C LEU A 463 -4.58 39.45 3.19
N ARG A 464 -5.76 38.90 2.88
CA ARG A 464 -6.43 39.11 1.58
C ARG A 464 -6.75 40.58 1.33
N GLN A 465 -7.25 41.30 2.34
CA GLN A 465 -7.59 42.70 2.23
C GLN A 465 -6.35 43.56 1.93
N GLU A 466 -5.27 43.34 2.67
CA GLU A 466 -4.05 44.12 2.51
C GLU A 466 -3.30 43.76 1.21
N ALA A 467 -3.29 42.48 0.80
CA ALA A 467 -2.75 42.05 -0.48
C ALA A 467 -3.52 42.64 -1.68
N HIS A 468 -4.86 42.71 -1.59
CA HIS A 468 -5.68 43.37 -2.62
C HIS A 468 -5.38 44.87 -2.72
N PHE A 469 -5.22 45.53 -1.58
CA PHE A 469 -4.86 46.95 -1.53
C PHE A 469 -3.48 47.23 -2.15
N GLU A 470 -2.49 46.38 -1.88
CA GLU A 470 -1.17 46.43 -2.53
C GLU A 470 -1.28 46.25 -4.05
N ALA A 471 -2.04 45.26 -4.52
CA ALA A 471 -2.24 45.00 -5.94
C ALA A 471 -2.88 46.19 -6.68
N GLU A 472 -3.87 46.85 -6.07
CA GLU A 472 -4.48 48.08 -6.63
C GLU A 472 -3.49 49.25 -6.76
N ILE A 473 -2.53 49.36 -5.84
CA ILE A 473 -1.48 50.38 -5.89
C ILE A 473 -0.52 50.09 -7.03
N LEU A 474 -0.09 48.83 -7.16
CA LEU A 474 0.89 48.37 -8.16
C LEU A 474 0.33 48.35 -9.58
N ALA A 475 -0.99 48.18 -9.76
CA ALA A 475 -1.66 48.29 -11.06
C ALA A 475 -1.52 49.68 -11.70
N ARG A 476 -1.05 50.69 -10.96
CA ARG A 476 -0.83 52.05 -11.46
C ARG A 476 0.51 52.14 -12.20
N ARG A 477 0.53 52.85 -13.33
CA ARG A 477 1.74 53.11 -14.13
C ARG A 477 2.91 53.76 -13.35
N SER A 478 2.61 54.45 -12.26
CA SER A 478 3.60 55.00 -11.33
C SER A 478 3.04 54.93 -9.90
N PRO A 479 3.32 53.85 -9.15
CA PRO A 479 2.75 53.66 -7.82
C PRO A 479 3.33 54.70 -6.84
N PRO A 480 2.48 55.42 -6.08
CA PRO A 480 2.95 56.37 -5.09
C PRO A 480 3.63 55.65 -3.91
N ARG A 481 4.82 56.11 -3.51
CA ARG A 481 5.66 55.51 -2.45
C ARG A 481 4.95 55.40 -1.08
N ALA A 482 4.35 56.49 -0.59
CA ALA A 482 3.78 56.49 0.76
C ALA A 482 2.58 55.54 0.96
N PRO A 483 1.65 55.38 -0.01
CA PRO A 483 0.65 54.31 0.04
C PRO A 483 1.24 52.91 -0.01
N LEU A 484 2.30 52.69 -0.80
CA LEU A 484 2.96 51.40 -0.92
C LEU A 484 3.69 51.01 0.38
N GLU A 485 4.43 51.94 1.00
CA GLU A 485 5.04 51.75 2.32
C GLU A 485 4.01 51.40 3.41
N ARG A 486 2.81 51.99 3.32
CA ARG A 486 1.71 51.67 4.23
C ARG A 486 1.11 50.28 3.99
N ALA A 487 0.97 49.87 2.73
CA ALA A 487 0.50 48.52 2.39
C ALA A 487 1.52 47.47 2.87
N GLU A 488 2.81 47.72 2.62
CA GLU A 488 3.89 46.83 3.04
C GLU A 488 3.93 46.64 4.55
N ALA A 489 3.91 47.73 5.32
CA ALA A 489 3.89 47.66 6.78
C ALA A 489 2.70 46.87 7.33
N ARG A 490 1.53 46.95 6.68
CA ARG A 490 0.33 46.21 7.10
C ARG A 490 0.38 44.74 6.75
N ILE A 491 0.93 44.39 5.58
CA ILE A 491 1.11 42.99 5.21
C ILE A 491 2.14 42.33 6.12
N VAL A 492 3.26 43.00 6.40
CA VAL A 492 4.27 42.51 7.35
C VAL A 492 3.65 42.31 8.74
N GLU A 493 2.82 43.24 9.21
CA GLU A 493 2.15 43.07 10.51
C GLU A 493 1.12 41.95 10.49
N ALA A 494 0.32 41.82 9.43
CA ALA A 494 -0.64 40.72 9.28
C ALA A 494 0.07 39.35 9.25
N LEU A 495 1.18 39.23 8.52
CA LEU A 495 2.00 38.02 8.48
C LEU A 495 2.63 37.73 9.84
N ARG A 496 3.13 38.74 10.55
CA ARG A 496 3.68 38.59 11.92
C ARG A 496 2.61 38.09 12.90
N GLU A 497 1.42 38.69 12.89
CA GLU A 497 0.30 38.22 13.70
C GLU A 497 -0.11 36.79 13.33
N GLY A 498 -0.10 36.46 12.03
CA GLY A 498 -0.37 35.12 11.52
C GLY A 498 0.66 34.07 11.97
N VAL A 499 1.94 34.38 11.93
CA VAL A 499 3.02 33.50 12.45
C VAL A 499 2.81 33.21 13.93
N LEU A 500 2.56 34.24 14.74
CA LEU A 500 2.30 34.06 16.17
C LEU A 500 1.05 33.20 16.41
N LEU A 501 -0.03 33.43 15.66
CA LEU A 501 -1.24 32.63 15.75
C LEU A 501 -0.96 31.15 15.40
N LEU A 502 -0.25 30.88 14.31
CA LEU A 502 0.05 29.52 13.87
C LEU A 502 1.00 28.79 14.83
N ASP A 503 1.95 29.51 15.43
CA ASP A 503 2.84 28.99 16.47
C ASP A 503 2.06 28.64 17.75
N ASP A 504 1.14 29.52 18.16
CA ASP A 504 0.23 29.29 19.28
C ASP A 504 -0.67 28.06 19.00
N LEU A 505 -1.26 27.95 17.80
CA LEU A 505 -2.09 26.80 17.39
C LEU A 505 -1.30 25.49 17.38
N ARG A 506 -0.04 25.55 16.92
CA ARG A 506 0.87 24.41 16.95
C ARG A 506 1.16 23.97 18.39
N ALA A 507 1.47 24.91 19.27
CA ALA A 507 1.74 24.61 20.69
C ALA A 507 0.52 23.96 21.35
N LYS A 508 -0.67 24.52 21.12
CA LYS A 508 -1.94 23.97 21.59
C LYS A 508 -2.17 22.54 21.07
N ALA A 509 -2.06 22.32 19.77
CA ALA A 509 -2.25 21.00 19.16
C ALA A 509 -1.25 19.95 19.68
N ARG A 510 -0.02 20.37 20.03
CA ARG A 510 0.95 19.49 20.71
C ARG A 510 0.46 19.09 22.09
N VAL A 511 0.05 20.05 22.92
CA VAL A 511 -0.44 19.79 24.29
C VAL A 511 -1.68 18.90 24.28
N GLU A 512 -2.64 19.14 23.37
CA GLU A 512 -3.84 18.31 23.23
C GLU A 512 -3.47 16.87 22.83
N ASP A 513 -2.54 16.70 21.89
CA ASP A 513 -2.05 15.38 21.50
C ASP A 513 -1.36 14.64 22.67
N PHE A 514 -0.60 15.35 23.51
CA PHE A 514 -0.03 14.78 24.74
C PHE A 514 -1.11 14.33 25.74
N GLN A 515 -2.10 15.18 26.00
CA GLN A 515 -3.20 14.87 26.93
C GLN A 515 -3.98 13.65 26.46
N GLU A 516 -4.24 13.55 25.16
CA GLU A 516 -4.95 12.42 24.57
C GLU A 516 -4.15 11.12 24.69
N ILE A 517 -2.85 11.13 24.37
CA ILE A 517 -1.98 9.96 24.56
C ILE A 517 -1.96 9.54 26.04
N ALA A 518 -1.95 10.50 26.98
CA ALA A 518 -1.98 10.21 28.41
C ALA A 518 -3.31 9.56 28.84
N LEU A 519 -4.44 10.04 28.33
CA LEU A 519 -5.77 9.45 28.57
C LEU A 519 -5.88 8.03 27.98
N GLU A 520 -5.39 7.84 26.75
CA GLU A 520 -5.33 6.52 26.09
C GLU A 520 -4.46 5.54 26.90
N LEU A 521 -3.31 5.99 27.43
CA LEU A 521 -2.47 5.19 28.33
C LEU A 521 -3.18 4.83 29.63
N GLU A 522 -3.94 5.75 30.22
CA GLU A 522 -4.74 5.47 31.42
C GLU A 522 -5.85 4.44 31.14
N GLN A 523 -6.47 4.50 29.95
CA GLN A 523 -7.47 3.54 29.49
C GLN A 523 -6.85 2.16 29.25
N LEU A 524 -5.72 2.07 28.57
CA LEU A 524 -4.96 0.83 28.39
C LEU A 524 -4.53 0.23 29.72
N ARG A 525 -4.08 1.05 30.67
CA ARG A 525 -3.76 0.59 32.03
C ARG A 525 -4.97 -0.05 32.72
N ARG A 526 -6.16 0.54 32.59
CA ARG A 526 -7.42 -0.04 33.12
C ARG A 526 -7.78 -1.35 32.42
N GLU A 527 -7.57 -1.44 31.11
CA GLU A 527 -7.76 -2.68 30.33
C GLU A 527 -6.80 -3.79 30.80
N ILE A 528 -5.51 -3.47 30.93
CA ILE A 528 -4.48 -4.38 31.45
C ILE A 528 -4.85 -4.86 32.85
N ALA A 529 -5.33 -3.98 33.74
CA ALA A 529 -5.79 -4.37 35.06
C ALA A 529 -6.97 -5.36 35.01
N SER A 530 -7.93 -5.12 34.11
CA SER A 530 -9.08 -6.01 33.92
C SER A 530 -8.65 -7.38 33.40
N LEU A 531 -7.82 -7.42 32.35
CA LEU A 531 -7.32 -8.66 31.75
C LEU A 531 -6.40 -9.44 32.70
N LEU A 532 -5.58 -8.75 33.49
CA LEU A 532 -4.75 -9.37 34.53
C LEU A 532 -5.61 -10.01 35.61
N ALA A 533 -6.67 -9.33 36.07
CA ALA A 533 -7.61 -9.87 37.06
C ALA A 533 -8.48 -11.01 36.51
N GLU A 534 -8.73 -11.05 35.20
CA GLU A 534 -9.42 -12.14 34.52
C GLU A 534 -8.49 -13.36 34.37
N TRP A 535 -7.28 -13.17 33.88
CA TRP A 535 -6.27 -14.23 33.77
C TRP A 535 -5.96 -14.85 35.14
N ALA A 536 -5.86 -14.04 36.20
CA ALA A 536 -5.70 -14.54 37.57
C ALA A 536 -6.87 -15.41 38.06
N ARG A 537 -8.06 -15.29 37.47
CA ARG A 537 -9.26 -16.07 37.81
C ARG A 537 -9.44 -17.31 36.93
N THR A 538 -9.16 -17.23 35.63
CA THR A 538 -9.49 -18.27 34.65
C THR A 538 -8.28 -19.07 34.16
N ASP A 539 -7.08 -18.50 34.22
CA ASP A 539 -5.82 -19.03 33.64
C ASP A 539 -5.95 -19.51 32.18
N HIS A 540 -6.80 -18.84 31.39
CA HIS A 540 -7.04 -19.22 29.99
C HIS A 540 -5.93 -18.69 29.07
N PRO A 541 -5.39 -19.50 28.12
CA PRO A 541 -4.34 -19.07 27.19
C PRO A 541 -4.70 -17.87 26.31
N ASP A 542 -5.97 -17.72 25.93
CA ASP A 542 -6.44 -16.59 25.13
C ASP A 542 -6.39 -15.27 25.91
N THR A 543 -6.82 -15.25 27.18
CA THR A 543 -6.73 -14.07 28.05
C THR A 543 -5.28 -13.63 28.28
N LYS A 544 -4.35 -14.59 28.43
CA LYS A 544 -2.92 -14.28 28.52
C LYS A 544 -2.40 -13.64 27.23
N ARG A 545 -2.85 -14.11 26.05
CA ARG A 545 -2.48 -13.54 24.75
C ARG A 545 -3.05 -12.13 24.58
N ASP A 546 -4.28 -11.89 25.05
CA ASP A 546 -4.93 -10.58 25.00
C ASP A 546 -4.25 -9.57 25.93
N LEU A 547 -3.86 -10.01 27.13
CA LEU A 547 -3.07 -9.21 28.07
C LEU A 547 -1.72 -8.80 27.48
N LEU A 548 -0.99 -9.75 26.85
CA LEU A 548 0.29 -9.43 26.18
C LEU A 548 0.10 -8.46 25.01
N ARG A 549 -1.03 -8.51 24.30
CA ARG A 549 -1.38 -7.52 23.27
C ARG A 549 -1.64 -6.15 23.87
N ALA A 550 -2.41 -6.06 24.96
CA ALA A 550 -2.67 -4.80 25.64
C ALA A 550 -1.37 -4.16 26.16
N ILE A 551 -0.45 -4.95 26.70
CA ILE A 551 0.89 -4.49 27.13
C ILE A 551 1.70 -3.98 25.92
N ALA A 552 1.73 -4.73 24.82
CA ALA A 552 2.41 -4.29 23.58
C ALA A 552 1.86 -2.97 23.04
N ARG A 553 0.53 -2.76 23.12
CA ARG A 553 -0.10 -1.47 22.76
C ARG A 553 0.36 -0.36 23.68
N ALA A 554 0.39 -0.60 24.99
CA ALA A 554 0.86 0.39 25.97
C ALA A 554 2.34 0.77 25.73
N GLU A 555 3.21 -0.19 25.43
CA GLU A 555 4.61 0.07 25.06
C GLU A 555 4.71 0.96 23.82
N ARG A 556 3.96 0.64 22.74
CA ARG A 556 3.95 1.46 21.52
C ARG A 556 3.47 2.89 21.77
N LYS A 557 2.42 3.07 22.56
CA LYS A 557 1.89 4.40 22.94
C LYS A 557 2.90 5.19 23.76
N LEU A 558 3.60 4.50 24.65
CA LEU A 558 4.58 5.13 25.51
C LEU A 558 5.84 5.56 24.73
N ASP A 559 6.27 4.77 23.74
CA ASP A 559 7.31 5.16 22.80
C ASP A 559 6.87 6.33 21.91
N ALA A 560 5.61 6.35 21.48
CA ALA A 560 5.02 7.49 20.76
C ALA A 560 5.05 8.76 21.63
N LEU A 561 4.67 8.66 22.91
CA LEU A 561 4.75 9.76 23.88
C LEU A 561 6.19 10.28 24.03
N ARG A 562 7.19 9.38 24.10
CA ARG A 562 8.62 9.76 24.19
C ARG A 562 9.11 10.47 22.94
N ALA A 563 8.85 9.90 21.77
CA ALA A 563 9.20 10.54 20.50
C ALA A 563 8.59 11.95 20.45
N ARG A 564 7.35 12.08 20.94
CA ARG A 564 6.64 13.35 21.00
C ARG A 564 7.26 14.35 21.96
N MET A 565 7.66 13.92 23.16
CA MET A 565 8.37 14.76 24.13
C MET A 565 9.72 15.23 23.58
N ALA A 566 10.45 14.34 22.89
CA ALA A 566 11.74 14.64 22.27
C ALA A 566 11.62 15.65 21.11
N GLU A 567 10.58 15.53 20.28
CA GLU A 567 10.31 16.46 19.17
C GLU A 567 9.82 17.84 19.64
N SER A 568 9.11 17.91 20.77
CA SER A 568 8.39 19.12 21.17
C SER A 568 9.25 20.16 21.89
N GLY A 569 10.44 19.80 22.37
CA GLY A 569 11.31 20.72 23.11
C GLY A 569 10.63 21.35 24.33
N LEU A 570 9.60 20.68 24.89
CA LEU A 570 8.98 21.10 26.13
C LEU A 570 10.06 21.06 27.21
N ASP A 571 10.46 22.24 27.71
CA ASP A 571 11.24 22.35 28.92
C ASP A 571 10.41 21.71 30.04
N LEU A 572 10.73 20.47 30.39
CA LEU A 572 10.23 19.83 31.61
C LEU A 572 10.41 20.85 32.76
N PRO A 573 9.36 21.14 33.54
CA PRO A 573 9.48 22.08 34.66
C PRO A 573 10.74 21.78 35.46
N ARG A 574 11.52 22.82 35.80
CA ARG A 574 12.83 22.68 36.50
C ARG A 574 12.74 21.91 37.83
N GLU A 575 11.53 21.64 38.30
CA GLU A 575 11.19 20.75 39.41
C GLU A 575 11.62 19.29 39.17
N PHE A 576 11.64 18.83 37.91
CA PHE A 576 12.13 17.51 37.49
C PHE A 576 13.65 17.47 37.22
N VAL A 577 14.30 18.63 37.07
CA VAL A 577 15.74 18.74 36.77
C VAL A 577 16.58 19.03 38.04
N ASN A 578 15.94 19.35 39.17
CA ASN A 578 16.61 19.80 40.41
C ASN A 578 16.67 18.78 41.56
N GLN A 579 16.48 17.49 41.29
CA GLN A 579 16.91 16.42 42.21
C GLN A 579 17.93 15.60 41.46
N GLY A 580 19.07 15.30 42.08
CA GLY A 580 20.29 14.82 41.42
C GLY A 580 20.24 13.38 40.90
N GLU A 581 19.06 12.95 40.46
CA GLU A 581 18.85 11.76 39.64
C GLU A 581 18.66 12.26 38.21
N GLN A 582 19.48 11.75 37.29
CA GLN A 582 19.26 12.02 35.87
C GLN A 582 17.83 11.63 35.50
N PRO A 583 17.17 12.33 34.55
CA PRO A 583 15.88 11.92 34.02
C PRO A 583 16.07 10.66 33.15
N SER A 584 16.41 9.54 33.78
CA SER A 584 16.40 8.23 33.15
C SER A 584 14.96 7.76 33.06
N LEU A 585 14.28 8.08 31.95
CA LEU A 585 13.35 7.21 31.21
C LEU A 585 12.53 6.16 32.01
N MET A 586 11.83 6.55 33.09
CA MET A 586 11.24 5.65 34.11
C MET A 586 9.94 4.92 33.74
N SER A 587 9.65 4.67 32.47
CA SER A 587 8.37 4.05 32.08
C SER A 587 8.48 2.84 31.14
N SER A 588 9.72 2.48 30.75
CA SER A 588 9.98 1.28 29.93
C SER A 588 10.24 0.07 30.81
N GLU A 589 10.90 0.27 31.95
CA GLU A 589 11.32 -0.82 32.82
C GLU A 589 10.11 -1.50 33.47
N GLU A 590 9.08 -0.73 33.83
CA GLU A 590 7.84 -1.17 34.45
C GLU A 590 6.98 -1.97 33.47
N LEU A 591 6.85 -1.50 32.22
CA LEU A 591 6.12 -2.22 31.17
C LEU A 591 6.88 -3.48 30.70
N MET A 592 8.21 -3.43 30.58
CA MET A 592 9.04 -4.60 30.31
C MET A 592 8.95 -5.62 31.46
N SER A 593 9.04 -5.17 32.70
CA SER A 593 8.89 -6.03 33.89
C SER A 593 7.50 -6.66 33.96
N LEU A 594 6.46 -5.88 33.59
CA LEU A 594 5.09 -6.37 33.49
C LEU A 594 4.97 -7.47 32.41
N ARG A 595 5.56 -7.26 31.22
CA ARG A 595 5.61 -8.26 30.14
C ARG A 595 6.32 -9.54 30.60
N GLU A 596 7.52 -9.42 31.18
CA GLU A 596 8.29 -10.56 31.68
C GLU A 596 7.54 -11.33 32.77
N ALA A 597 6.86 -10.63 33.67
CA ALA A 597 6.03 -11.26 34.71
C ALA A 597 4.84 -12.04 34.11
N VAL A 598 4.18 -11.49 33.08
CA VAL A 598 3.08 -12.18 32.38
C VAL A 598 3.59 -13.38 31.57
N GLU A 599 4.72 -13.24 30.87
CA GLU A 599 5.34 -14.33 30.11
C GLU A 599 5.75 -15.49 31.02
N SER A 600 6.40 -15.18 32.15
CA SER A 600 6.83 -16.14 33.18
C SER A 600 5.69 -16.73 34.02
N GLY A 601 4.47 -16.19 33.94
CA GLY A 601 3.30 -16.70 34.66
C GLY A 601 3.16 -16.18 36.10
N SER A 602 3.90 -15.14 36.47
CA SER A 602 3.96 -14.61 37.83
C SER A 602 2.94 -13.48 38.05
N ILE A 603 1.70 -13.84 38.43
CA ILE A 603 0.60 -12.87 38.65
C ILE A 603 0.97 -11.78 39.67
N ARG A 604 1.62 -12.15 40.78
CA ARG A 604 1.99 -11.19 41.85
C ARG A 604 2.98 -10.12 41.37
N ASP A 605 3.96 -10.53 40.56
CA ASP A 605 4.97 -9.61 40.04
C ASP A 605 4.37 -8.70 38.97
N ALA A 606 3.40 -9.20 38.20
CA ALA A 606 2.63 -8.41 37.25
C ALA A 606 1.74 -7.37 37.95
N GLU A 607 1.04 -7.74 39.04
CA GLU A 607 0.23 -6.80 39.84
C GLU A 607 1.09 -5.68 40.45
N ALA A 608 2.28 -6.03 40.98
CA ALA A 608 3.20 -5.07 41.54
C ALA A 608 3.72 -4.07 40.49
N SER A 609 4.08 -4.57 39.31
CA SER A 609 4.55 -3.74 38.18
C SER A 609 3.44 -2.81 37.67
N LEU A 610 2.20 -3.29 37.58
CA LEU A 610 1.05 -2.49 37.18
C LEU A 610 0.73 -1.36 38.18
N LEU A 611 0.86 -1.62 39.49
CA LEU A 611 0.69 -0.59 40.53
C LEU A 611 1.80 0.47 40.51
N ALA A 612 3.02 0.10 40.12
CA ALA A 612 4.11 1.06 39.94
C ALA A 612 3.82 1.97 38.74
N LEU A 613 3.44 1.39 37.61
CA LEU A 613 3.02 2.11 36.40
C LEU A 613 1.84 3.07 36.69
N GLU A 614 0.86 2.65 37.50
CA GLU A 614 -0.26 3.52 37.88
C GLU A 614 0.17 4.79 38.61
N ARG A 615 1.09 4.68 39.57
CA ARG A 615 1.59 5.84 40.32
C ARG A 615 2.36 6.79 39.42
N GLU A 616 3.13 6.25 38.49
CA GLU A 616 3.93 7.04 37.56
C GLU A 616 3.04 7.77 36.54
N LEU A 617 2.10 7.07 35.90
CA LEU A 617 1.13 7.67 34.97
C LEU A 617 0.29 8.76 35.66
N HIS A 618 -0.10 8.55 36.92
CA HIS A 618 -0.80 9.56 37.72
C HIS A 618 0.08 10.78 37.98
N SER A 619 1.37 10.59 38.26
CA SER A 619 2.30 11.72 38.45
C SER A 619 2.48 12.54 37.18
N LEU A 620 2.61 11.88 36.02
CA LEU A 620 2.72 12.51 34.71
C LEU A 620 1.45 13.31 34.38
N THR A 621 0.27 12.68 34.43
CA THR A 621 -1.01 13.38 34.20
C THR A 621 -1.22 14.53 35.18
N SER A 622 -0.84 14.38 36.45
CA SER A 622 -0.94 15.45 37.43
C SER A 622 -0.06 16.66 37.10
N ALA A 623 1.14 16.43 36.54
CA ALA A 623 2.04 17.52 36.13
C ALA A 623 1.46 18.33 34.96
N PHE A 624 0.77 17.67 34.03
CA PHE A 624 0.12 18.32 32.88
C PHE A 624 -1.25 18.94 33.18
N THR A 625 -1.90 18.52 34.27
CA THR A 625 -3.22 19.04 34.68
C THR A 625 -3.15 20.12 35.76
N LYS A 626 -2.11 20.13 36.61
CA LYS A 626 -1.96 21.13 37.70
C LYS A 626 -1.52 22.51 37.26
N GLU A 627 -1.07 22.71 36.02
CA GLU A 627 -0.83 24.06 35.47
C GLU A 627 -2.15 24.73 35.03
N GLU A 628 -3.13 24.82 35.93
CA GLU A 628 -4.32 25.71 35.79
C GLU A 628 -3.94 27.21 35.82
N GLY A 629 -2.66 27.58 35.65
CA GLY A 629 -2.16 28.95 35.83
C GLY A 629 -1.32 29.53 34.70
N GLU A 630 -0.58 28.71 33.95
CA GLU A 630 0.20 29.16 32.79
C GLU A 630 -0.04 28.21 31.61
N PRO A 631 -0.82 28.61 30.60
CA PRO A 631 -1.00 27.78 29.42
C PRO A 631 0.35 27.63 28.70
N LEU A 632 0.80 26.38 28.54
CA LEU A 632 1.86 26.00 27.61
C LEU A 632 1.36 26.22 26.17
N GLY A 633 1.53 27.45 25.69
CA GLY A 633 0.98 27.98 24.45
C GLY A 633 0.52 29.41 24.70
N GLY A 634 0.99 30.36 23.90
CA GLY A 634 0.99 31.79 24.22
C GLY A 634 -0.31 32.33 24.83
N SER A 635 -0.14 33.38 25.64
CA SER A 635 -1.13 34.16 26.42
C SER A 635 -2.50 34.48 25.77
N ARG A 636 -2.74 34.18 24.48
CA ARG A 636 -3.96 34.50 23.72
C ARG A 636 -5.12 33.53 23.94
N PHE A 637 -4.88 32.24 24.17
CA PHE A 637 -5.99 31.27 24.29
C PHE A 637 -6.64 31.21 25.67
N GLY A 638 -5.88 31.46 26.74
CA GLY A 638 -6.41 31.49 28.11
C GLY A 638 -7.59 32.45 28.30
N PRO A 639 -7.47 33.73 27.88
CA PRO A 639 -8.59 34.68 27.92
C PRO A 639 -9.83 34.23 27.14
N ARG A 640 -9.66 33.60 25.97
CA ARG A 640 -10.77 33.06 25.16
C ARG A 640 -11.47 31.90 25.84
N GLN A 641 -10.71 30.92 26.35
CA GLN A 641 -11.26 29.77 27.07
C GLN A 641 -12.02 30.23 28.33
N LYS A 642 -11.45 31.19 29.06
CA LYS A 642 -12.11 31.79 30.22
C LYS A 642 -13.41 32.51 29.83
N ALA A 643 -13.37 33.34 28.78
CA ALA A 643 -14.57 34.03 28.30
C ALA A 643 -15.66 33.06 27.80
N LEU A 644 -15.27 31.95 27.17
CA LEU A 644 -16.18 30.89 26.77
C LEU A 644 -16.80 30.17 27.98
N ALA A 645 -15.99 29.84 29.00
CA ALA A 645 -16.48 29.23 30.23
C ALA A 645 -17.43 30.17 30.99
N GLU A 646 -17.08 31.47 31.08
CA GLU A 646 -17.94 32.50 31.64
C GLU A 646 -19.26 32.64 30.85
N ALA A 647 -19.23 32.53 29.52
CA ALA A 647 -20.43 32.54 28.69
C ALA A 647 -21.30 31.29 28.90
N ILE A 648 -20.71 30.09 29.01
CA ILE A 648 -21.43 28.85 29.32
C ILE A 648 -22.13 28.97 30.67
N GLU A 649 -21.42 29.44 31.69
CA GLU A 649 -21.97 29.61 33.03
C GLU A 649 -23.07 30.68 33.07
N ALA A 650 -22.89 31.78 32.34
CA ALA A 650 -23.91 32.81 32.20
C ALA A 650 -25.17 32.25 31.51
N VAL A 651 -25.04 31.45 30.44
CA VAL A 651 -26.19 30.82 29.77
C VAL A 651 -26.87 29.79 30.67
N ARG A 652 -26.13 29.01 31.47
CA ARG A 652 -26.72 28.12 32.50
C ARG A 652 -27.54 28.90 33.52
N GLY A 653 -27.03 30.03 34.00
CA GLY A 653 -27.75 30.92 34.88
C GLY A 653 -29.04 31.47 34.24
N LEU A 654 -28.96 31.89 32.97
CA LEU A 654 -30.12 32.37 32.20
C LEU A 654 -31.18 31.28 31.99
N GLU A 655 -30.77 30.06 31.65
CA GLU A 655 -31.67 28.91 31.47
C GLU A 655 -32.39 28.56 32.77
N ALA A 656 -31.66 28.52 33.90
CA ALA A 656 -32.23 28.24 35.20
C ALA A 656 -33.29 29.29 35.61
N GLU A 657 -32.99 30.58 35.44
CA GLU A 657 -33.93 31.67 35.71
C GLU A 657 -35.13 31.61 34.76
N SER A 658 -34.91 31.36 33.46
CA SER A 658 -35.99 31.20 32.48
C SER A 658 -36.90 29.99 32.78
N GLN A 659 -36.33 28.89 33.28
CA GLN A 659 -37.09 27.73 33.72
C GLN A 659 -37.98 28.05 34.93
N GLU A 660 -37.47 28.82 35.90
CA GLU A 660 -38.26 29.30 37.03
C GLU A 660 -39.40 30.21 36.58
N LEU A 661 -39.11 31.20 35.73
CA LEU A 661 -40.11 32.10 35.15
C LEU A 661 -41.20 31.34 34.39
N ALA A 662 -40.83 30.37 33.55
CA ALA A 662 -41.80 29.54 32.83
C ALA A 662 -42.72 28.76 33.79
N ARG A 663 -42.19 28.21 34.90
CA ARG A 663 -43.00 27.54 35.93
C ARG A 663 -43.96 28.49 36.64
N GLU A 664 -43.51 29.71 36.95
CA GLU A 664 -44.35 30.75 37.54
C GLU A 664 -45.48 31.18 36.59
N HIS A 665 -45.20 31.34 35.30
CA HIS A 665 -46.20 31.62 34.27
C HIS A 665 -47.24 30.51 34.17
N VAL A 666 -46.83 29.25 34.13
CA VAL A 666 -47.75 28.10 34.11
C VAL A 666 -48.63 28.07 35.36
N THR A 667 -48.03 28.27 36.53
CA THR A 667 -48.76 28.29 37.81
C THR A 667 -49.78 29.43 37.85
N LEU A 668 -49.39 30.61 37.40
CA LEU A 668 -50.27 31.78 37.32
C LEU A 668 -51.40 31.55 36.32
N ARG A 669 -51.08 31.06 35.11
CA ARG A 669 -52.06 30.72 34.07
C ARG A 669 -53.09 29.74 34.61
N ARG A 670 -52.65 28.66 35.26
CA ARG A 670 -53.52 27.66 35.90
C ARG A 670 -54.43 28.28 36.95
N ASN A 671 -53.88 29.08 37.86
CA ASN A 671 -54.63 29.75 38.92
C ASN A 671 -55.69 30.73 38.38
N VAL A 672 -55.39 31.42 37.29
CA VAL A 672 -56.32 32.35 36.62
C VAL A 672 -57.40 31.56 35.87
N ALA A 673 -57.01 30.48 35.17
CA ALA A 673 -57.91 29.61 34.42
C ALA A 673 -58.90 28.88 35.33
N GLU A 674 -58.44 28.22 36.41
CA GLU A 674 -59.30 27.55 37.41
C GLU A 674 -60.36 28.50 37.96
N ARG A 675 -59.98 29.75 38.30
CA ARG A 675 -60.93 30.76 38.78
C ARG A 675 -61.84 31.35 37.72
N ALA A 676 -61.43 31.34 36.47
CA ALA A 676 -62.29 31.76 35.37
C ALA A 676 -63.35 30.67 35.09
N LEU A 677 -62.95 29.40 35.18
CA LEU A 677 -63.83 28.22 35.10
C LEU A 677 -64.82 28.15 36.27
N GLU A 678 -64.39 28.32 37.53
CA GLU A 678 -65.27 28.41 38.71
C GLU A 678 -66.37 29.47 38.52
N ARG A 679 -66.05 30.60 37.90
CA ARG A 679 -67.03 31.67 37.61
C ARG A 679 -68.00 31.27 36.49
N LEU A 680 -67.58 30.52 35.49
CA LEU A 680 -68.45 30.00 34.44
C LEU A 680 -69.40 28.92 34.96
N GLU A 681 -68.88 28.00 35.79
CA GLU A 681 -69.68 26.99 36.49
C GLU A 681 -70.74 27.64 37.38
N SER A 682 -70.36 28.66 38.16
CA SER A 682 -71.31 29.41 39.00
C SER A 682 -72.40 30.14 38.21
N LYS A 683 -72.18 30.41 36.91
CA LYS A 683 -73.14 31.05 36.00
C LYS A 683 -73.93 30.04 35.15
N ASN A 684 -73.73 28.73 35.36
CA ASN A 684 -74.38 27.64 34.62
C ASN A 684 -74.21 27.73 33.09
N GLN A 685 -73.15 28.40 32.63
CA GLN A 685 -72.75 28.47 31.22
C GLN A 685 -71.70 27.40 30.99
N ARG A 686 -72.14 26.17 30.70
CA ARG A 686 -71.22 25.12 30.25
C ARG A 686 -70.67 25.49 28.88
N ILE A 687 -69.36 25.41 28.74
CA ILE A 687 -68.68 25.40 27.45
C ILE A 687 -69.20 24.18 26.68
N ASP A 688 -69.72 24.39 25.47
CA ASP A 688 -70.36 23.33 24.68
C ASP A 688 -69.29 22.46 24.00
N PRO A 689 -69.06 21.21 24.47
CA PRO A 689 -68.04 20.32 23.90
C PRO A 689 -68.35 19.96 22.44
N HIS A 690 -69.61 20.12 22.01
CA HIS A 690 -70.04 19.84 20.64
C HIS A 690 -69.52 20.86 19.62
N ARG A 691 -69.07 22.06 20.04
CA ARG A 691 -68.48 23.05 19.12
C ARG A 691 -67.12 22.64 18.55
N LEU A 692 -66.33 21.87 19.30
CA LEU A 692 -64.99 21.44 18.91
C LEU A 692 -64.98 20.07 18.23
N LYS A 693 -66.13 19.40 18.20
CA LYS A 693 -66.27 18.04 17.65
C LYS A 693 -65.89 17.98 16.17
N ASP A 694 -66.31 18.96 15.39
CA ASP A 694 -66.02 19.00 13.94
C ASP A 694 -64.52 19.20 13.67
N GLU A 695 -63.84 20.03 14.45
CA GLU A 695 -62.39 20.26 14.35
C GLU A 695 -61.59 19.03 14.78
N LEU A 696 -62.06 18.35 15.82
CA LEU A 696 -61.46 17.13 16.34
C LEU A 696 -61.62 15.94 15.39
N ASP A 697 -62.80 15.75 14.80
CA ASP A 697 -63.05 14.70 13.81
C ASP A 697 -62.22 14.94 12.53
N ALA A 698 -62.05 16.21 12.13
CA ALA A 698 -61.17 16.59 11.03
C ALA A 698 -59.68 16.28 11.33
N LEU A 699 -59.20 16.62 12.53
CA LEU A 699 -57.82 16.34 12.94
C LEU A 699 -57.55 14.83 13.03
N ARG A 700 -58.47 14.05 13.61
CA ARG A 700 -58.38 12.57 13.63
C ARG A 700 -58.29 11.99 12.22
N SER A 701 -59.10 12.51 11.30
CA SER A 701 -59.09 12.07 9.91
C SER A 701 -57.73 12.36 9.24
N ALA A 702 -57.16 13.55 9.48
CA ALA A 702 -55.86 13.94 8.96
C ALA A 702 -54.70 13.10 9.54
N VAL A 703 -54.75 12.75 10.84
CA VAL A 703 -53.75 11.88 11.48
C VAL A 703 -53.82 10.45 10.93
N GLU A 704 -55.01 9.93 10.66
CA GLU A 704 -55.19 8.62 10.02
C GLU A 704 -54.75 8.62 8.55
N GLU A 705 -54.94 9.74 7.84
CA GLU A 705 -54.40 9.92 6.48
C GLU A 705 -52.87 9.95 6.50
N LEU A 706 -52.26 10.68 7.44
CA LEU A 706 -50.81 10.73 7.63
C LEU A 706 -50.21 9.35 7.88
N ARG A 707 -50.89 8.53 8.70
CA ARG A 707 -50.52 7.13 8.96
C ARG A 707 -50.55 6.25 7.71
N ARG A 708 -51.43 6.53 6.74
CA ARG A 708 -51.52 5.77 5.48
C ARG A 708 -50.41 6.15 4.51
N VAL A 709 -50.03 7.44 4.47
CA VAL A 709 -49.00 7.95 3.56
C VAL A 709 -47.58 7.64 4.05
N LEU A 710 -47.37 7.55 5.37
CA LEU A 710 -46.09 7.17 6.00
C LEU A 710 -46.19 5.86 6.82
N PRO A 711 -46.15 4.67 6.17
CA PRO A 711 -46.20 3.39 6.87
C PRO A 711 -44.84 2.91 7.44
N SER A 712 -43.78 3.72 7.37
CA SER A 712 -42.43 3.39 7.86
C SER A 712 -42.39 3.16 9.38
N ALA A 713 -41.67 2.14 9.83
CA ALA A 713 -41.55 1.78 11.25
C ALA A 713 -40.89 2.86 12.14
N SER A 714 -40.09 3.76 11.55
CA SER A 714 -39.44 4.85 12.29
C SER A 714 -40.36 6.03 12.58
N ASP A 715 -41.36 6.27 11.74
CA ASP A 715 -42.28 7.41 11.87
C ASP A 715 -43.61 7.01 12.53
N SER A 716 -43.93 5.70 12.54
CA SER A 716 -45.15 5.15 13.14
C SER A 716 -45.29 5.49 14.63
N ASP A 717 -44.17 5.52 15.36
CA ASP A 717 -44.17 5.84 16.79
C ASP A 717 -44.49 7.32 17.06
N GLN A 718 -44.03 8.22 16.19
CA GLN A 718 -44.31 9.65 16.31
C GLN A 718 -45.78 9.95 15.97
N ILE A 719 -46.30 9.33 14.90
CA ILE A 719 -47.71 9.45 14.50
C ILE A 719 -48.63 8.86 15.59
N ALA A 720 -48.25 7.72 16.19
CA ALA A 720 -49.01 7.12 17.30
C ALA A 720 -49.05 8.03 18.54
N ARG A 721 -47.96 8.75 18.84
CA ARG A 721 -47.95 9.74 19.93
C ARG A 721 -48.87 10.92 19.64
N ILE A 722 -48.80 11.51 18.44
CA ILE A 722 -49.72 12.58 18.02
C ILE A 722 -51.18 12.12 18.15
N ALA A 723 -51.49 10.91 17.67
CA ALA A 723 -52.83 10.33 17.80
C ALA A 723 -53.24 10.12 19.28
N GLY A 724 -52.31 9.68 20.13
CA GLY A 724 -52.49 9.56 21.57
C GLY A 724 -52.85 10.91 22.20
N ARG A 725 -52.05 11.96 21.94
CA ARG A 725 -52.29 13.31 22.45
C ARG A 725 -53.62 13.89 22.00
N VAL A 726 -54.00 13.69 20.75
CA VAL A 726 -55.33 14.11 20.25
C VAL A 726 -56.46 13.39 21.00
N ASN A 727 -56.28 12.12 21.36
CA ASN A 727 -57.26 11.41 22.18
C ASN A 727 -57.28 11.88 23.64
N ASP A 728 -56.14 12.27 24.20
CA ASP A 728 -56.07 12.84 25.55
C ASP A 728 -56.85 14.16 25.62
N VAL A 729 -56.79 15.01 24.57
CA VAL A 729 -57.62 16.21 24.45
C VAL A 729 -59.11 15.86 24.49
N VAL A 730 -59.52 14.78 23.82
CA VAL A 730 -60.93 14.32 23.83
C VAL A 730 -61.35 13.89 25.21
N ALA A 731 -60.54 13.07 25.88
CA ALA A 731 -60.83 12.59 27.22
C ALA A 731 -60.97 13.77 28.21
N ALA A 732 -60.09 14.77 28.10
CA ALA A 732 -60.16 15.98 28.90
C ALA A 732 -61.43 16.79 28.61
N LEU A 733 -61.78 17.01 27.33
CA LEU A 733 -63.02 17.70 26.93
C LEU A 733 -64.29 16.96 27.40
N GLU A 734 -64.30 15.63 27.34
CA GLU A 734 -65.42 14.78 27.80
C GLU A 734 -65.56 14.77 29.32
N SER A 735 -64.44 14.85 30.03
CA SER A 735 -64.42 14.98 31.50
C SER A 735 -64.91 16.35 31.98
N GLY A 736 -64.96 17.34 31.08
CA GLY A 736 -65.35 18.72 31.38
C GLY A 736 -64.21 19.58 31.92
N ASP A 737 -62.98 19.06 32.00
CA ASP A 737 -61.80 19.82 32.38
C ASP A 737 -61.20 20.54 31.16
N ILE A 738 -61.69 21.76 30.91
CA ILE A 738 -61.25 22.59 29.78
C ILE A 738 -59.80 23.08 29.97
N ALA A 739 -59.32 23.19 31.21
CA ALA A 739 -57.94 23.58 31.49
C ALA A 739 -56.97 22.45 31.12
N GLU A 740 -57.29 21.21 31.52
CA GLU A 740 -56.57 20.02 31.09
C GLU A 740 -56.66 19.84 29.56
N ALA A 741 -57.82 20.10 28.96
CA ALA A 741 -57.97 20.04 27.51
C ALA A 741 -57.10 21.07 26.76
N SER A 742 -56.95 22.28 27.29
CA SER A 742 -56.07 23.32 26.73
C SER A 742 -54.60 22.92 26.83
N GLU A 743 -54.19 22.34 27.95
CA GLU A 743 -52.83 21.81 28.14
C GLU A 743 -52.53 20.65 27.18
N MET A 744 -53.42 19.66 27.11
CA MET A 744 -53.28 18.53 26.16
C MET A 744 -53.30 19.01 24.70
N ALA A 745 -54.08 20.06 24.38
CA ALA A 745 -54.14 20.61 23.03
C ALA A 745 -52.86 21.38 22.66
N ALA A 746 -52.24 22.07 23.62
CA ALA A 746 -50.94 22.69 23.43
C ALA A 746 -49.84 21.65 23.20
N GLU A 747 -49.84 20.54 23.95
CA GLU A 747 -48.91 19.43 23.74
C GLU A 747 -49.10 18.76 22.38
N ALA A 748 -50.35 18.46 22.01
CA ALA A 748 -50.69 17.89 20.70
C ALA A 748 -50.24 18.81 19.54
N GLN A 749 -50.43 20.13 19.68
CA GLN A 749 -49.97 21.11 18.70
C GLN A 749 -48.44 21.13 18.59
N ALA A 750 -47.73 21.18 19.73
CA ALA A 750 -46.26 21.22 19.73
C ALA A 750 -45.67 19.98 19.05
N GLU A 751 -46.22 18.80 19.34
CA GLU A 751 -45.78 17.54 18.75
C GLU A 751 -46.10 17.46 17.24
N ALA A 752 -47.30 17.90 16.81
CA ALA A 752 -47.68 17.96 15.41
C ALA A 752 -46.86 18.97 14.59
N VAL A 753 -46.63 20.18 15.11
CA VAL A 753 -45.82 21.22 14.44
C VAL A 753 -44.36 20.80 14.36
N GLY A 754 -43.82 20.19 15.42
CA GLY A 754 -42.46 19.63 15.42
C GLY A 754 -42.28 18.57 14.34
N PHE A 755 -43.22 17.62 14.26
CA PHE A 755 -43.22 16.56 13.26
C PHE A 755 -43.35 17.09 11.83
N TYR A 756 -44.26 18.06 11.60
CA TYR A 756 -44.38 18.73 10.31
C TYR A 756 -43.08 19.39 9.88
N ARG A 757 -42.42 20.16 10.76
CA ARG A 757 -41.16 20.84 10.42
C ARG A 757 -40.07 19.85 10.03
N ASP A 758 -39.96 18.75 10.77
CA ASP A 758 -39.00 17.70 10.45
C ASP A 758 -39.31 17.04 9.09
N LEU A 759 -40.58 16.71 8.81
CA LEU A 759 -40.99 16.17 7.51
C LEU A 759 -40.85 17.16 6.36
N ALA A 760 -41.08 18.46 6.58
CA ALA A 760 -40.91 19.51 5.59
C ALA A 760 -39.41 19.67 5.21
N ILE A 761 -38.54 19.60 6.22
CA ILE A 761 -37.09 19.57 6.02
C ILE A 761 -36.70 18.29 5.24
N ARG A 762 -37.18 17.11 5.66
CA ARG A 762 -36.91 15.84 4.98
C ARG A 762 -37.45 15.81 3.54
N SER A 763 -38.63 16.37 3.27
CA SER A 763 -39.23 16.39 1.93
C SER A 763 -38.51 17.34 0.97
N SER A 764 -37.93 18.43 1.50
CA SER A 764 -37.10 19.35 0.71
C SER A 764 -35.77 18.72 0.28
N MET A 765 -35.21 17.82 1.08
CA MET A 765 -33.96 17.12 0.78
C MET A 765 -34.18 15.81 0.03
N PHE A 766 -35.24 15.09 0.35
CA PHE A 766 -35.58 13.77 -0.18
C PHE A 766 -37.06 13.73 -0.52
N PRO A 767 -37.49 14.30 -1.67
CA PRO A 767 -38.90 14.31 -2.05
C PRO A 767 -39.46 12.91 -2.34
N GLY A 768 -38.63 11.87 -2.39
CA GLY A 768 -38.99 10.51 -2.77
C GLY A 768 -39.15 10.35 -4.28
N ARG A 769 -39.06 9.11 -4.79
CA ARG A 769 -39.09 8.82 -6.24
C ARG A 769 -40.38 9.25 -6.95
N ARG A 770 -41.45 9.50 -6.19
CA ARG A 770 -42.77 9.93 -6.70
C ARG A 770 -43.38 11.13 -5.96
N GLY A 771 -42.61 11.81 -5.10
CA GLY A 771 -43.15 12.88 -4.26
C GLY A 771 -43.78 12.40 -2.95
N GLU A 772 -43.64 11.13 -2.58
CA GLU A 772 -44.25 10.52 -1.38
C GLU A 772 -43.91 11.29 -0.08
N MET A 773 -42.68 11.77 0.08
CA MET A 773 -42.29 12.57 1.25
C MET A 773 -42.87 13.97 1.20
N ARG A 774 -43.15 14.49 -0.01
CA ARG A 774 -43.79 15.80 -0.19
C ARG A 774 -45.28 15.72 0.13
N GLU A 775 -45.95 14.67 -0.35
CA GLU A 775 -47.34 14.34 0.00
C GLU A 775 -47.47 14.12 1.52
N ALA A 776 -46.52 13.40 2.13
CA ALA A 776 -46.49 13.23 3.58
C ALA A 776 -46.30 14.54 4.35
N ALA A 777 -45.43 15.44 3.87
CA ALA A 777 -45.25 16.76 4.47
C ALA A 777 -46.50 17.65 4.32
N GLU A 778 -47.17 17.59 3.17
CA GLU A 778 -48.45 18.29 2.91
C GLU A 778 -49.56 17.78 3.87
N VAL A 779 -49.67 16.46 4.07
CA VAL A 779 -50.63 15.89 5.03
C VAL A 779 -50.24 16.21 6.48
N ALA A 780 -48.95 16.19 6.82
CA ALA A 780 -48.47 16.60 8.15
C ALA A 780 -48.72 18.09 8.42
N GLU A 781 -48.65 18.94 7.40
CA GLU A 781 -49.05 20.36 7.48
C GLU A 781 -50.51 20.49 7.88
N HIS A 782 -51.41 19.73 7.23
CA HIS A 782 -52.83 19.72 7.58
C HIS A 782 -53.09 19.21 9.01
N VAL A 783 -52.29 18.25 9.50
CA VAL A 783 -52.34 17.82 10.90
C VAL A 783 -51.87 18.93 11.84
N ALA A 784 -50.77 19.61 11.55
CA ALA A 784 -50.26 20.72 12.35
C ALA A 784 -51.22 21.92 12.38
N GLU A 785 -51.81 22.27 11.23
CA GLU A 785 -52.86 23.28 11.12
C GLU A 785 -54.12 22.87 11.89
N GLY A 786 -54.54 21.60 11.78
CA GLY A 786 -55.68 21.05 12.49
C GLY A 786 -55.48 21.10 14.01
N ALA A 787 -54.30 20.73 14.49
CA ALA A 787 -53.94 20.82 15.90
C ALA A 787 -53.89 22.29 16.39
N THR A 788 -53.42 23.21 15.53
CA THR A 788 -53.43 24.65 15.82
C THR A 788 -54.85 25.21 15.90
N ARG A 789 -55.73 24.83 14.97
CA ARG A 789 -57.16 25.21 15.00
C ARG A 789 -57.85 24.64 16.24
N LEU A 790 -57.65 23.35 16.53
CA LEU A 790 -58.19 22.71 17.72
C LEU A 790 -57.74 23.43 19.00
N ARG A 791 -56.44 23.74 19.13
CA ARG A 791 -55.94 24.51 20.27
C ARG A 791 -56.58 25.89 20.34
N ALA A 792 -56.64 26.63 19.23
CA ALA A 792 -57.30 27.94 19.20
C ALA A 792 -58.80 27.84 19.55
N GLY A 793 -59.47 26.76 19.14
CA GLY A 793 -60.85 26.45 19.51
C GLY A 793 -61.02 26.19 20.99
N VAL A 794 -60.16 25.36 21.58
CA VAL A 794 -60.11 25.08 23.03
C VAL A 794 -59.79 26.37 23.81
N ASP A 795 -58.81 27.15 23.37
CA ASP A 795 -58.39 28.40 24.01
C ASP A 795 -59.46 29.51 23.85
N SER A 796 -60.17 29.57 22.72
CA SER A 796 -61.30 30.51 22.52
C SER A 796 -62.54 30.15 23.33
N SER A 797 -62.60 28.88 23.77
CA SER A 797 -63.64 28.38 24.67
C SER A 797 -63.31 28.70 26.14
N LEU A 798 -62.05 29.04 26.44
CA LEU A 798 -61.70 29.64 27.72
C LEU A 798 -62.28 31.06 27.79
N PRO A 799 -62.88 31.44 28.94
CA PRO A 799 -63.30 32.82 29.16
C PRO A 799 -62.10 33.76 29.09
N ASP A 800 -62.29 35.03 28.69
CA ASP A 800 -61.23 36.04 28.70
C ASP A 800 -60.63 36.15 30.11
N LEU A 801 -59.42 35.61 30.25
CA LEU A 801 -58.73 35.50 31.53
C LEU A 801 -58.41 36.88 32.12
N ASN A 802 -58.47 37.95 31.31
CA ASN A 802 -58.30 39.33 31.76
C ASN A 802 -59.44 39.83 32.66
N GLU A 803 -60.68 39.40 32.40
CA GLU A 803 -61.86 39.80 33.16
C GLU A 803 -61.90 39.15 34.55
N GLY A 804 -61.25 37.98 34.69
CA GLY A 804 -61.21 37.18 35.91
C GLY A 804 -60.03 37.44 36.85
N MET A 805 -59.02 38.18 36.41
CA MET A 805 -57.73 38.35 37.08
C MET A 805 -57.78 39.33 38.27
N ARG A 806 -57.22 38.93 39.42
CA ARG A 806 -57.11 39.76 40.63
C ARG A 806 -56.01 40.81 40.47
N ALA A 807 -56.10 41.87 41.28
CA ALA A 807 -55.05 42.90 41.33
C ALA A 807 -53.67 42.33 41.74
N SER A 808 -53.64 41.28 42.56
CA SER A 808 -52.39 40.59 42.94
C SER A 808 -51.73 39.86 41.76
N GLU A 809 -52.52 39.28 40.88
CA GLU A 809 -52.04 38.51 39.72
C GLU A 809 -51.57 39.43 38.58
N ARG A 810 -52.26 40.56 38.40
CA ARG A 810 -51.79 41.62 37.51
C ARG A 810 -50.42 42.14 37.94
N ARG A 811 -50.21 42.30 39.26
CA ARG A 811 -48.90 42.66 39.81
C ARG A 811 -47.86 41.55 39.61
N GLN A 812 -48.26 40.28 39.72
CA GLN A 812 -47.39 39.15 39.41
C GLN A 812 -46.97 39.11 37.93
N LEU A 813 -47.88 39.37 36.98
CA LEU A 813 -47.51 39.51 35.55
C LEU A 813 -46.57 40.69 35.31
N GLU A 814 -46.83 41.84 35.95
CA GLU A 814 -45.94 43.00 35.86
C GLU A 814 -44.55 42.71 36.45
N GLU A 815 -44.47 41.87 37.49
CA GLU A 815 -43.22 41.40 38.08
C GLU A 815 -42.48 40.41 37.18
N LEU A 816 -43.19 39.42 36.63
CA LEU A 816 -42.66 38.48 35.63
C LEU A 816 -42.13 39.22 34.39
N SER A 817 -42.87 40.23 33.90
CA SER A 817 -42.43 41.09 32.79
C SER A 817 -41.11 41.81 33.11
N ARG A 818 -40.95 42.34 34.33
CA ARG A 818 -39.68 42.97 34.76
C ARG A 818 -38.53 41.96 34.85
N ARG A 819 -38.78 40.77 35.38
CA ARG A 819 -37.76 39.70 35.45
C ARG A 819 -37.30 39.27 34.06
N HIS A 820 -38.22 39.04 33.12
CA HIS A 820 -37.87 38.70 31.73
C HIS A 820 -37.03 39.78 31.04
N ARG A 821 -37.33 41.07 31.24
CA ARG A 821 -36.47 42.16 30.72
C ARG A 821 -35.07 42.11 31.31
N ALA A 822 -34.94 41.84 32.61
CA ALA A 822 -33.62 41.73 33.25
C ALA A 822 -32.81 40.54 32.72
N VAL A 823 -33.46 39.39 32.48
CA VAL A 823 -32.84 38.21 31.85
C VAL A 823 -32.41 38.53 30.41
N SER A 824 -33.26 39.22 29.65
CA SER A 824 -32.98 39.67 28.29
C SER A 824 -31.75 40.58 28.21
N GLU A 825 -31.63 41.58 29.09
CA GLU A 825 -30.46 42.47 29.16
C GLU A 825 -29.14 41.71 29.45
N VAL A 826 -29.19 40.67 30.28
CA VAL A 826 -28.03 39.81 30.54
C VAL A 826 -27.73 38.96 29.30
N ALA A 827 -28.74 38.40 28.64
CA ALA A 827 -28.59 37.63 27.41
C ALA A 827 -27.96 38.45 26.27
N GLU A 828 -28.36 39.71 26.07
CA GLU A 828 -27.76 40.63 25.08
C GLU A 828 -26.28 40.91 25.35
N ARG A 829 -25.88 41.02 26.63
CA ARG A 829 -24.47 41.20 27.01
C ARG A 829 -23.65 39.95 26.69
N VAL A 830 -24.17 38.77 27.02
CA VAL A 830 -23.51 37.49 26.71
C VAL A 830 -23.44 37.28 25.19
N GLU A 831 -24.48 37.64 24.44
CA GLU A 831 -24.50 37.59 22.98
C GLU A 831 -23.39 38.46 22.38
N SER A 832 -23.24 39.69 22.89
CA SER A 832 -22.20 40.62 22.45
C SER A 832 -20.81 40.08 22.76
N ALA A 833 -20.59 39.53 23.97
CA ALA A 833 -19.34 38.89 24.34
C ALA A 833 -18.99 37.69 23.44
N LEU A 834 -19.99 36.86 23.08
CA LEU A 834 -19.81 35.73 22.16
C LEU A 834 -19.45 36.18 20.74
N ARG A 835 -19.98 37.33 20.29
CA ARG A 835 -19.75 37.85 18.93
C ARG A 835 -18.44 38.61 18.79
N GLU A 836 -18.01 39.32 19.82
CA GLU A 836 -16.81 40.15 19.78
C GLU A 836 -15.57 39.39 20.25
N GLY A 837 -15.71 38.57 21.30
CA GLY A 837 -14.60 37.88 21.96
C GLY A 837 -13.54 38.83 22.57
N PRO A 838 -12.61 38.31 23.38
CA PRO A 838 -11.60 39.14 24.05
C PRO A 838 -10.55 39.73 23.09
N ASP A 839 -10.33 39.09 21.94
CA ASP A 839 -9.31 39.48 20.96
C ASP A 839 -9.88 40.11 19.69
N GLY A 840 -11.18 40.47 19.70
CA GLY A 840 -11.89 41.00 18.53
C GLY A 840 -12.25 39.97 17.46
N ALA A 841 -12.19 38.68 17.80
CA ALA A 841 -12.71 37.57 16.98
C ALA A 841 -13.80 36.81 17.77
N PRO A 842 -14.92 36.43 17.12
CA PRO A 842 -16.04 35.81 17.80
C PRO A 842 -15.62 34.54 18.53
N LEU A 843 -16.22 34.31 19.71
CA LEU A 843 -16.10 33.04 20.45
C LEU A 843 -16.99 31.97 19.82
N SER A 844 -18.23 32.31 19.44
CA SER A 844 -19.13 31.44 18.69
C SER A 844 -20.22 32.25 18.01
N GLU A 845 -20.21 32.31 16.67
CA GLU A 845 -21.24 33.01 15.89
C GLU A 845 -22.59 32.29 15.95
N GLU A 846 -22.57 30.95 15.97
CA GLU A 846 -23.76 30.11 16.06
C GLU A 846 -24.46 30.26 17.41
N ALA A 847 -23.70 30.21 18.51
CA ALA A 847 -24.28 30.42 19.84
C ALA A 847 -24.78 31.86 20.02
N ALA A 848 -24.08 32.86 19.49
CA ALA A 848 -24.58 34.23 19.49
C ALA A 848 -25.90 34.36 18.72
N ALA A 849 -26.04 33.70 17.56
CA ALA A 849 -27.28 33.70 16.81
C ALA A 849 -28.42 32.97 17.56
N ALA A 850 -28.14 31.83 18.19
CA ALA A 850 -29.11 31.09 19.01
C ALA A 850 -29.58 31.89 20.23
N LEU A 851 -28.64 32.57 20.91
CA LEU A 851 -28.94 33.43 22.06
C LEU A 851 -29.78 34.64 21.67
N ARG A 852 -29.60 35.18 20.45
CA ARG A 852 -30.47 36.23 19.91
C ARG A 852 -31.92 35.79 19.81
N VAL A 853 -32.16 34.60 19.28
CA VAL A 853 -33.52 34.02 19.20
C VAL A 853 -34.13 33.84 20.59
N ALA A 854 -33.33 33.39 21.57
CA ALA A 854 -33.79 33.32 22.96
C ALA A 854 -34.17 34.71 23.51
N THR A 855 -33.37 35.73 23.22
CA THR A 855 -33.59 37.12 23.62
C THR A 855 -34.88 37.68 23.00
N GLU A 856 -35.18 37.36 21.75
CA GLU A 856 -36.44 37.72 21.08
C GLU A 856 -37.66 37.16 21.83
N HIS A 857 -37.63 35.87 22.20
CA HIS A 857 -38.72 35.24 22.95
C HIS A 857 -38.85 35.76 24.39
N LEU A 858 -37.74 36.10 25.07
CA LEU A 858 -37.76 36.75 26.39
C LEU A 858 -38.44 38.12 26.31
N ASN A 859 -38.10 38.92 25.28
CA ASN A 859 -38.71 40.22 25.04
C ASN A 859 -40.20 40.11 24.70
N GLU A 860 -40.58 39.11 23.89
CA GLU A 860 -41.99 38.85 23.59
C GLU A 860 -42.77 38.45 24.84
N SER A 861 -42.24 37.53 25.66
CA SER A 861 -42.88 37.14 26.93
C SER A 861 -43.06 38.35 27.86
N ALA A 862 -42.04 39.20 27.98
CA ALA A 862 -42.12 40.43 28.76
C ALA A 862 -43.20 41.40 28.25
N ALA A 863 -43.33 41.55 26.93
CA ALA A 863 -44.36 42.39 26.31
C ALA A 863 -45.76 41.83 26.57
N ARG A 864 -46.00 40.54 26.32
CA ARG A 864 -47.29 39.87 26.55
C ARG A 864 -47.70 39.92 28.03
N ALA A 865 -46.76 39.72 28.94
CA ALA A 865 -47.01 39.84 30.37
C ALA A 865 -47.40 41.28 30.76
N SER A 866 -46.78 42.28 30.13
CA SER A 866 -47.12 43.70 30.32
C SER A 866 -48.49 44.06 29.72
N GLU A 867 -48.89 43.41 28.63
CA GLU A 867 -50.22 43.49 28.02
C GLU A 867 -51.30 42.74 28.84
N ARG A 868 -50.87 42.05 29.91
CA ARG A 868 -51.70 41.24 30.82
C ARG A 868 -52.24 39.98 30.18
N ASP A 869 -51.59 39.46 29.16
CA ASP A 869 -51.96 38.20 28.52
C ASP A 869 -51.21 37.02 29.18
N PRO A 870 -51.84 36.25 30.09
CA PRO A 870 -51.18 35.15 30.78
C PRO A 870 -50.92 33.93 29.87
N ILE A 871 -51.64 33.79 28.75
CA ILE A 871 -51.50 32.65 27.84
C ILE A 871 -50.30 32.91 26.92
N ALA A 872 -50.34 34.02 26.17
CA ALA A 872 -49.26 34.35 25.24
C ALA A 872 -47.93 34.58 25.97
N SER A 873 -47.95 35.16 27.17
CA SER A 873 -46.71 35.32 27.96
C SER A 873 -46.12 33.99 28.43
N SER A 874 -46.96 33.01 28.79
CA SER A 874 -46.53 31.66 29.19
C SER A 874 -45.92 30.90 28.00
N ASP A 875 -46.52 31.02 26.81
CA ASP A 875 -46.02 30.35 25.61
C ASP A 875 -44.65 30.90 25.19
N SER A 876 -44.50 32.22 25.11
CA SER A 876 -43.21 32.85 24.80
C SER A 876 -42.16 32.54 25.88
N ALA A 877 -42.55 32.40 27.15
CA ALA A 877 -41.63 31.99 28.21
C ALA A 877 -41.13 30.54 28.02
N ALA A 878 -41.99 29.62 27.57
CA ALA A 878 -41.59 28.26 27.25
C ALA A 878 -40.64 28.20 26.03
N MET A 879 -40.90 29.01 25.00
CA MET A 879 -40.03 29.14 23.83
C MET A 879 -38.66 29.74 24.18
N ALA A 880 -38.63 30.77 25.04
CA ALA A 880 -37.40 31.36 25.54
C ALA A 880 -36.52 30.33 26.27
N ARG A 881 -37.13 29.54 27.18
CA ARG A 881 -36.42 28.48 27.92
C ARG A 881 -35.80 27.46 26.97
N GLU A 882 -36.56 27.03 25.97
CA GLU A 882 -36.10 26.04 25.00
C GLU A 882 -34.96 26.57 24.12
N ALA A 883 -35.03 27.83 23.69
CA ALA A 883 -33.97 28.47 22.94
C ALA A 883 -32.67 28.65 23.78
N LEU A 884 -32.79 28.94 25.09
CA LEU A 884 -31.66 28.99 26.01
C LEU A 884 -31.02 27.62 26.23
N ARG A 885 -31.84 26.56 26.40
CA ARG A 885 -31.37 25.17 26.47
C ARG A 885 -30.54 24.80 25.23
N LYS A 886 -31.06 25.10 24.04
CA LYS A 886 -30.36 24.87 22.77
C LYS A 886 -29.06 25.67 22.68
N THR A 887 -29.05 26.92 23.14
CA THR A 887 -27.84 27.76 23.17
C THR A 887 -26.77 27.15 24.07
N ARG A 888 -27.15 26.65 25.26
CA ARG A 888 -26.22 25.94 26.15
C ARG A 888 -25.63 24.72 25.46
N GLU A 889 -26.47 23.89 24.83
CA GLU A 889 -26.05 22.69 24.13
C GLU A 889 -25.03 23.01 23.03
N ILE A 890 -25.29 24.04 22.21
CA ILE A 890 -24.34 24.52 21.21
C ILE A 890 -23.00 24.90 21.85
N LEU A 891 -23.00 25.64 22.97
CA LEU A 891 -21.77 26.06 23.64
C LEU A 891 -21.01 24.91 24.31
N GLU A 892 -21.72 23.96 24.92
CA GLU A 892 -21.13 22.77 25.55
C GLU A 892 -20.54 21.82 24.51
N ASP A 893 -21.22 21.62 23.37
CA ASP A 893 -20.70 20.86 22.24
C ASP A 893 -19.47 21.52 21.63
N TYR A 894 -19.50 22.85 21.50
CA TYR A 894 -18.37 23.66 21.03
C TYR A 894 -17.15 23.57 21.96
N GLN A 895 -17.36 23.35 23.27
CA GLN A 895 -16.29 23.15 24.26
C GLN A 895 -15.79 21.69 24.29
N ARG A 896 -16.69 20.71 24.20
CA ARG A 896 -16.36 19.27 24.37
C ARG A 896 -15.73 18.63 23.14
N ASN A 897 -16.09 19.07 21.94
CA ASN A 897 -15.56 18.51 20.69
C ASN A 897 -14.70 19.56 19.95
N PRO A 898 -13.48 19.87 20.45
CA PRO A 898 -12.54 20.72 19.74
C PRO A 898 -12.00 20.01 18.48
N SER A 899 -11.82 18.69 18.48
CA SER A 899 -11.30 17.95 17.31
C SER A 899 -12.34 17.76 16.19
N PRO A 900 -11.91 17.61 14.93
CA PRO A 900 -12.79 17.17 13.85
C PRO A 900 -13.04 15.68 14.08
N SER A 901 -14.21 15.29 14.58
CA SER A 901 -14.59 13.87 14.52
C SER A 901 -14.86 13.52 13.06
N SER A 902 -14.03 12.64 12.51
CA SER A 902 -14.40 11.78 11.39
C SER A 902 -15.42 10.76 11.93
N GLY A 903 -16.62 10.78 11.36
CA GLY A 903 -17.59 9.70 11.54
C GLY A 903 -18.62 9.86 12.67
N GLU A 904 -19.52 10.83 12.54
CA GLU A 904 -20.94 10.56 12.84
C GLU A 904 -21.84 11.47 12.00
N GLY A 905 -22.65 10.85 11.17
CA GLY A 905 -23.54 11.50 10.22
C GLY A 905 -24.61 12.32 10.94
N GLY A 906 -24.64 13.61 10.65
CA GLY A 906 -25.65 14.53 11.19
C GLY A 906 -25.41 15.97 10.72
N GLY A 907 -25.01 16.14 9.45
CA GLY A 907 -24.65 17.43 8.88
C GLY A 907 -25.67 17.93 7.86
N LEU A 908 -26.71 18.58 8.36
CA LEU A 908 -27.55 19.48 7.59
C LEU A 908 -26.70 20.64 7.05
N GLY A 909 -26.71 20.80 5.73
CA GLY A 909 -26.63 22.11 5.08
C GLY A 909 -25.33 22.49 4.38
N GLY A 910 -25.48 22.95 3.13
CA GLY A 910 -24.77 24.17 2.72
C GLY A 910 -23.90 24.09 1.46
N GLY A 911 -24.50 23.87 0.29
CA GLY A 911 -23.94 24.29 -1.00
C GLY A 911 -25.08 24.37 -2.01
N GLY A 912 -25.39 25.47 -2.68
CA GLY A 912 -24.55 26.57 -3.12
C GLY A 912 -24.79 26.76 -4.61
N GLY A 913 -26.01 27.20 -4.98
CA GLY A 913 -26.39 27.56 -6.34
C GLY A 913 -26.45 29.07 -6.52
N ALA A 914 -25.60 29.60 -7.40
CA ALA A 914 -25.51 31.00 -7.73
C ALA A 914 -26.72 31.52 -8.54
N GLU A 915 -27.25 32.70 -8.16
CA GLU A 915 -27.34 33.93 -8.98
C GLU A 915 -28.43 34.90 -8.48
N GLY A 916 -28.08 36.19 -8.31
CA GLY A 916 -28.99 37.32 -8.54
C GLY A 916 -29.36 38.27 -7.38
N ARG A 917 -28.61 39.40 -7.24
CA ARG A 917 -28.99 40.81 -6.92
C ARG A 917 -30.14 41.10 -5.92
N SER A 918 -30.12 42.07 -5.00
CA SER A 918 -29.38 43.34 -4.83
C SER A 918 -29.74 44.01 -3.48
N ARG A 919 -28.74 44.64 -2.84
CA ARG A 919 -28.76 45.93 -2.08
C ARG A 919 -29.76 46.18 -0.94
N SER A 920 -29.22 46.42 0.26
CA SER A 920 -29.37 47.74 0.91
C SER A 920 -28.10 48.09 1.71
N SER A 921 -27.89 49.39 1.88
CA SER A 921 -26.68 50.09 2.31
C SER A 921 -26.97 50.88 3.58
N SER A 922 -25.90 51.33 4.25
CA SER A 922 -25.79 52.30 5.36
C SER A 922 -25.76 51.66 6.75
N GLU A 923 -24.89 52.05 7.69
CA GLU A 923 -23.99 53.19 7.78
C GLU A 923 -22.88 52.90 8.81
N ARG A 924 -21.68 53.44 8.58
CA ARG A 924 -20.57 53.45 9.56
C ARG A 924 -20.86 54.49 10.64
N VAL A 925 -20.77 54.09 11.91
CA VAL A 925 -20.63 55.02 13.03
C VAL A 925 -19.17 55.04 13.47
N LYS A 926 -18.52 56.20 13.36
CA LYS A 926 -17.29 56.56 14.07
C LYS A 926 -17.67 57.17 15.41
N ILE A 927 -17.06 56.72 16.51
CA ILE A 927 -16.92 57.55 17.71
C ILE A 927 -15.45 57.45 18.21
N PRO A 928 -14.83 58.57 18.67
CA PRO A 928 -13.40 58.68 18.90
C PRO A 928 -13.00 58.37 20.35
N GLY A 929 -11.81 57.79 20.49
CA GLY A 929 -10.90 58.00 21.61
C GLY A 929 -11.27 57.41 22.97
N GLU A 930 -10.71 56.24 23.29
CA GLU A 930 -10.07 56.05 24.60
C GLU A 930 -8.96 55.01 24.49
N SER A 931 -7.71 55.49 24.50
CA SER A 931 -6.53 54.67 24.63
C SER A 931 -6.29 54.40 26.11
N ARG A 932 -6.37 53.14 26.53
CA ARG A 932 -5.73 52.65 27.76
C ARG A 932 -5.48 51.15 27.65
N ALA A 933 -4.37 50.77 27.02
CA ALA A 933 -3.72 49.50 27.27
C ALA A 933 -2.73 49.69 28.45
N PRO A 934 -2.56 48.71 29.36
CA PRO A 934 -1.69 48.85 30.51
C PRO A 934 -0.22 48.74 30.10
N GLU A 935 0.57 49.80 30.31
CA GLU A 935 2.02 49.82 30.05
C GLU A 935 2.81 48.73 30.79
N ASP A 936 2.21 48.13 31.83
CA ASP A 936 2.86 47.15 32.70
C ASP A 936 3.07 45.78 32.02
N GLU A 937 2.18 45.37 31.11
CA GLU A 937 2.34 44.13 30.34
C GLU A 937 3.43 44.24 29.27
N ARG A 938 3.51 45.38 28.58
CA ARG A 938 4.57 45.65 27.60
C ARG A 938 5.94 45.69 28.28
N ARG A 939 6.03 46.29 29.49
CA ARG A 939 7.27 46.33 30.29
C ARG A 939 7.67 44.98 30.86
N ARG A 940 6.72 44.07 31.16
CA ARG A 940 7.04 42.68 31.53
C ARG A 940 7.60 41.90 30.34
N ARG A 941 6.93 41.94 29.18
CA ARG A 941 7.38 41.27 27.94
C ARG A 941 8.80 41.68 27.50
N ILE A 942 9.13 42.97 27.60
CA ILE A 942 10.48 43.47 27.27
C ILE A 942 11.52 42.98 28.31
N ARG A 943 11.13 42.88 29.59
CA ARG A 943 12.02 42.43 30.67
C ARG A 943 12.28 40.92 30.62
N ASP A 944 11.33 40.14 30.12
CA ASP A 944 11.47 38.69 29.95
C ASP A 944 12.32 38.37 28.70
N GLY A 945 12.15 39.09 27.58
CA GLY A 945 13.03 38.97 26.41
C GLY A 945 14.50 39.39 26.66
N LEU A 946 14.76 40.18 27.71
CA LEU A 946 16.11 40.52 28.18
C LEU A 946 16.79 39.39 28.98
N ARG A 947 16.07 38.33 29.35
CA ARG A 947 16.59 37.21 30.17
C ARG A 947 17.06 36.01 29.33
N ASP A 948 16.73 35.98 28.05
CA ASP A 948 17.20 34.97 27.10
C ASP A 948 18.60 35.32 26.56
N GLN A 949 19.51 34.33 26.54
CA GLN A 949 20.86 34.55 26.02
C GLN A 949 20.86 34.58 24.49
N ALA A 950 20.97 35.77 23.91
CA ALA A 950 21.17 35.93 22.48
C ALA A 950 22.51 35.29 22.01
N PRO A 951 22.54 34.68 20.80
CA PRO A 951 23.77 34.16 20.19
C PRO A 951 24.88 35.20 20.17
N PRO A 952 26.17 34.82 20.31
CA PRO A 952 27.28 35.75 20.53
C PRO A 952 27.36 36.88 19.50
N ASP A 953 27.06 36.56 18.24
CA ASP A 953 27.19 37.47 17.10
C ASP A 953 26.08 38.53 17.02
N TYR A 954 24.97 38.33 17.73
CA TYR A 954 23.77 39.19 17.65
C TYR A 954 23.44 39.91 18.97
N ARG A 955 24.21 39.71 20.05
CA ARG A 955 23.96 40.34 21.36
C ARG A 955 23.81 41.86 21.28
N ASP A 956 24.65 42.53 20.50
CA ASP A 956 24.62 44.00 20.37
C ASP A 956 23.49 44.52 19.49
N ALA A 957 22.97 43.69 18.56
CA ALA A 957 21.83 44.03 17.72
C ALA A 957 20.52 43.85 18.48
N VAL A 958 20.39 42.74 19.21
CA VAL A 958 19.27 42.43 20.10
C VAL A 958 19.17 43.46 21.23
N ARG A 959 20.31 43.84 21.84
CA ARG A 959 20.34 44.89 22.88
C ARG A 959 19.86 46.24 22.34
N ARG A 960 20.30 46.64 21.15
CA ARG A 960 19.87 47.90 20.51
C ARG A 960 18.38 47.89 20.17
N TYR A 961 17.87 46.78 19.66
CA TYR A 961 16.45 46.59 19.35
C TYR A 961 15.56 46.76 20.59
N TYR A 962 15.95 46.18 21.74
CA TYR A 962 15.20 46.34 22.99
C TYR A 962 15.41 47.72 23.65
N GLU A 963 16.58 48.35 23.49
CA GLU A 963 16.82 49.74 23.93
C GLU A 963 15.99 50.75 23.11
N GLU A 964 15.76 50.51 21.82
CA GLU A 964 14.85 51.32 20.98
C GLU A 964 13.37 51.07 21.32
N LEU A 965 12.99 49.87 21.73
CA LEU A 965 11.62 49.53 22.15
C LEU A 965 11.21 50.17 23.51
N LEU A 966 12.20 50.58 24.31
CA LEU A 966 12.04 51.20 25.63
C LEU A 966 12.08 52.75 25.61
N ARG A 967 12.45 53.35 24.48
CA ARG A 967 12.26 54.79 24.20
C ARG A 967 10.89 55.05 23.59
#